data_AF-A6LJA3-F1
#
_entry.id   AF-A6LJA3-F1
#
_cell.length_a   1.000
_cell.length_b   1.000
_cell.length_c   1.000
_cell.angle_alpha   90.00
_cell.angle_beta   90.00
_cell.angle_gamma   90.00
#
_symmetry.space_group_name_H-M   'P 1'
#
loop_
_entity.id
_entity.type
_entity.pdbx_description
1 polymer ?
#
loop_
_entity_poly.entity_id
_entity_poly.type
_entity_poly.pdbx_seq_one_letter_code
_entity_poly.pdbx_strand_id
1 'polypeptide(L)'
;MNFFKNLLNKLKDFLGKLKVDKLIDILKSIYKRKVLLFLSVIVVVIVVSLSILLTQFLKNKSQIEINSQQEMTIVKNLYINIPKGAFPYEKSFNLNPLTPETAPTLFENAPFIDTVYDVIPKDGKKDFAYIPLTFRYYFPADYFYGIDYNNVALAYIPEDGSAYRIFPGSYIGKDEKGYFVEAQSFHSSKVGIVALNPKKQELGIKVLVEKLTPKPSILVVPGTDRNFKGYFKSDDTPDLNFWSVVFSDRTIMIYNYPLYEVRSKLYKDMVDDYFKRSELKSYIEFEAERLASELKRFKNFKFDIVAQDIGGLIVAYCLVLHPEISNVRNIAFVSVPFRGTNVANPVYFGSLLYGKSSDALSKIYNLDSNVISSLQTHIYTFIETINTYWSEILPDSKVLEKLVDLSKKNNVKMVSFMGTKPPFGVDVKGSTLEKFYPELVKGTGDGVVSVTSAKLKDMELVQIDGDAYTFYSSNDFVEKLKQLFEFGEIKIPEYKDDNYREYVSKTEKEKEVYLSKLRPYRFDGAKISDSIIVDFEKKLDFPGNQIAIFKSVIYTGGPDGLYGNGTKLLEGPIFNLKRSFGGVSFRTPNEIYFYSPAIKKKYNVVYVTDFLATQEGVYTANNAGEIVSFWDPSGNKIIDLKGQYGRIKVVDNYLIMFTNKQIYIPKLELLLNVPEFENKGIDISDVIIYRNEVLAVTRSYGFLFYDIGSTTGNYIGEGWIGNISISRVGNYLLTVGKNFITIIDIPERRVLRIIEKLDTEVLSTEVDDEYLYLVTKTGILKYKVKKD
;
A
#
# COMPACT_ATOMS: atom_id res chain seq x y z
N MET A 1 43.87 37.21 -91.13
CA MET A 1 44.56 36.40 -92.17
C MET A 1 46.05 36.16 -91.91
N ASN A 2 46.76 36.90 -91.04
CA ASN A 2 48.15 36.59 -90.64
C ASN A 2 48.32 35.56 -89.50
N PHE A 3 47.25 35.18 -88.81
CA PHE A 3 47.32 34.16 -87.75
C PHE A 3 47.19 32.72 -88.30
N PHE A 4 46.28 32.51 -89.25
CA PHE A 4 45.99 31.18 -89.81
C PHE A 4 47.03 30.67 -90.82
N LYS A 5 47.67 31.56 -91.60
CA LYS A 5 48.75 31.17 -92.52
C LYS A 5 50.04 30.78 -91.79
N ASN A 6 50.29 31.35 -90.62
CA ASN A 6 51.46 31.03 -89.79
C ASN A 6 51.24 29.74 -88.97
N LEU A 7 49.98 29.41 -88.65
CA LEU A 7 49.59 28.16 -87.99
C LEU A 7 49.67 26.95 -88.94
N LEU A 8 49.27 27.12 -90.20
CA LEU A 8 49.25 26.05 -91.20
C LEU A 8 50.62 25.74 -91.83
N ASN A 9 51.53 26.71 -91.93
CA ASN A 9 52.89 26.43 -92.40
C ASN A 9 53.77 25.78 -91.32
N LYS A 10 53.50 26.01 -90.03
CA LYS A 10 54.22 25.32 -88.93
C LYS A 10 53.76 23.87 -88.70
N LEU A 11 52.54 23.53 -89.09
CA LEU A 11 52.00 22.16 -88.98
C LEU A 11 52.49 21.23 -90.10
N LYS A 12 52.95 21.77 -91.23
CA LYS A 12 53.39 20.99 -92.39
C LYS A 12 54.85 20.53 -92.32
N ASP A 13 55.70 21.27 -91.60
CA ASP A 13 57.10 20.88 -91.36
C ASP A 13 57.26 19.84 -90.23
N PHE A 14 56.23 19.61 -89.40
CA PHE A 14 56.33 18.71 -88.26
C PHE A 14 55.84 17.27 -88.53
N LEU A 15 55.08 17.06 -89.62
CA LEU A 15 54.45 15.76 -89.94
C LEU A 15 55.16 14.97 -91.06
N GLY A 16 56.28 15.47 -91.60
CA GLY A 16 57.08 14.82 -92.65
C GLY A 16 58.14 13.81 -92.16
N LYS A 17 58.20 13.47 -90.88
CA LYS A 17 59.12 12.44 -90.34
C LYS A 17 58.40 11.56 -89.31
N LEU A 18 57.62 10.59 -89.79
CA LEU A 18 57.07 9.51 -88.98
C LEU A 18 58.11 8.38 -88.87
N LYS A 19 58.75 8.29 -87.70
CA LYS A 19 59.54 7.12 -87.28
C LYS A 19 58.58 6.05 -86.76
N VAL A 20 58.79 4.79 -87.16
CA VAL A 20 58.00 3.60 -86.75
C VAL A 20 57.90 3.45 -85.23
N ASP A 21 58.84 4.03 -84.48
CA ASP A 21 58.81 4.14 -83.01
C ASP A 21 57.56 4.88 -82.48
N LYS A 22 57.02 5.85 -83.22
CA LYS A 22 55.79 6.58 -82.82
C LYS A 22 54.55 5.68 -82.81
N LEU A 23 54.52 4.62 -83.60
CA LEU A 23 53.37 3.70 -83.67
C LEU A 23 53.39 2.71 -82.49
N ILE A 24 54.58 2.29 -82.07
CA ILE A 24 54.81 1.53 -80.84
C ILE A 24 54.49 2.40 -79.60
N ASP A 25 54.81 3.70 -79.63
CA ASP A 25 54.41 4.64 -78.59
C ASP A 25 52.89 4.87 -78.53
N ILE A 26 52.19 4.81 -79.67
CA ILE A 26 50.71 4.88 -79.69
C ILE A 26 50.09 3.61 -79.09
N LEU A 27 50.63 2.41 -79.37
CA LEU A 27 50.19 1.16 -78.73
C LEU A 27 50.55 1.11 -77.24
N LYS A 28 51.73 1.59 -76.84
CA LYS A 28 52.10 1.82 -75.43
C LYS A 28 51.22 2.88 -74.78
N SER A 29 50.77 3.89 -75.51
CA SER A 29 49.83 4.92 -75.04
C SER A 29 48.43 4.34 -74.83
N ILE A 30 47.97 3.42 -75.67
CA ILE A 30 46.68 2.71 -75.50
C ILE A 30 46.75 1.73 -74.33
N TYR A 31 47.86 0.99 -74.17
CA TYR A 31 48.08 0.12 -73.00
C TYR A 31 48.25 0.94 -71.71
N LYS A 32 48.99 2.06 -71.75
CA LYS A 32 49.05 3.04 -70.66
C LYS A 32 47.69 3.64 -70.38
N ARG A 33 46.82 3.89 -71.38
CA ARG A 33 45.45 4.35 -71.18
C ARG A 33 44.56 3.29 -70.54
N LYS A 34 44.72 2.00 -70.85
CA LYS A 34 44.00 0.90 -70.16
C LYS A 34 44.52 0.68 -68.73
N VAL A 35 45.83 0.79 -68.51
CA VAL A 35 46.46 0.74 -67.18
C VAL A 35 46.12 1.98 -66.35
N LEU A 36 46.03 3.18 -66.96
CA LEU A 36 45.53 4.41 -66.31
C LEU A 36 44.05 4.30 -65.99
N LEU A 37 43.26 3.61 -66.81
CA LEU A 37 41.84 3.38 -66.51
C LEU A 37 41.70 2.43 -65.31
N PHE A 38 42.47 1.34 -65.26
CA PHE A 38 42.55 0.48 -64.07
C PHE A 38 43.10 1.19 -62.83
N LEU A 39 44.15 2.01 -62.97
CA LEU A 39 44.67 2.86 -61.88
C LEU A 39 43.66 3.93 -61.45
N SER A 40 42.88 4.49 -62.36
CA SER A 40 41.81 5.44 -62.01
C SER A 40 40.66 4.74 -61.28
N VAL A 41 40.33 3.50 -61.65
CA VAL A 41 39.32 2.70 -60.93
C VAL A 41 39.85 2.31 -59.56
N ILE A 42 41.13 1.93 -59.44
CA ILE A 42 41.76 1.66 -58.14
C ILE A 42 41.84 2.92 -57.28
N VAL A 43 42.19 4.08 -57.84
CA VAL A 43 42.20 5.36 -57.11
C VAL A 43 40.79 5.77 -56.72
N VAL A 44 39.77 5.56 -57.57
CA VAL A 44 38.37 5.81 -57.20
C VAL A 44 37.91 4.84 -56.13
N VAL A 45 38.27 3.56 -56.21
CA VAL A 45 37.95 2.58 -55.16
C VAL A 45 38.66 2.95 -53.86
N ILE A 46 39.94 3.34 -53.89
CA ILE A 46 40.68 3.81 -52.72
C ILE A 46 40.09 5.10 -52.17
N VAL A 47 39.74 6.08 -53.00
CA VAL A 47 39.12 7.35 -52.57
C VAL A 47 37.72 7.11 -52.02
N VAL A 48 36.93 6.20 -52.59
CA VAL A 48 35.62 5.80 -52.07
C VAL A 48 35.79 5.03 -50.76
N SER A 49 36.77 4.15 -50.65
CA SER A 49 37.09 3.41 -49.41
C SER A 49 37.57 4.37 -48.32
N LEU A 50 38.43 5.32 -48.68
CA LEU A 50 38.98 6.34 -47.78
C LEU A 50 37.91 7.36 -47.39
N SER A 51 36.99 7.72 -48.28
CA SER A 51 35.86 8.59 -47.95
C SER A 51 34.79 7.87 -47.15
N ILE A 52 34.62 6.55 -47.31
CA ILE A 52 33.82 5.69 -46.41
C ILE A 52 34.48 5.59 -45.02
N LEU A 53 35.81 5.42 -44.97
CA LEU A 53 36.57 5.42 -43.71
C LEU A 53 36.63 6.80 -43.04
N LEU A 54 36.71 7.88 -43.80
CA LEU A 54 36.62 9.27 -43.31
C LEU A 54 35.20 9.63 -42.88
N THR A 55 34.15 9.10 -43.54
CA THR A 55 32.77 9.17 -43.04
C THR A 55 32.55 8.33 -41.79
N GLN A 56 33.36 7.28 -41.57
CA GLN A 56 33.39 6.54 -40.31
C GLN A 56 34.19 7.24 -39.19
N PHE A 57 35.25 8.00 -39.50
CA PHE A 57 36.10 8.62 -38.47
C PHE A 57 35.70 10.03 -38.04
N LEU A 58 35.19 10.90 -38.94
CA LEU A 58 34.93 12.31 -38.61
C LEU A 58 33.48 12.65 -38.25
N LYS A 59 32.51 11.75 -38.47
CA LYS A 59 31.11 11.94 -38.03
C LYS A 59 30.75 11.19 -36.75
N ASN A 60 31.75 10.82 -35.95
CA ASN A 60 31.60 10.69 -34.50
C ASN A 60 31.57 12.08 -33.85
N LYS A 61 30.44 12.78 -34.04
CA LYS A 61 29.79 13.69 -33.10
C LYS A 61 28.46 14.07 -33.74
N SER A 62 27.41 13.47 -33.22
CA SER A 62 26.01 13.69 -33.58
C SER A 62 25.66 15.17 -33.57
N GLN A 63 25.66 15.82 -34.74
CA GLN A 63 24.90 17.04 -34.99
C GLN A 63 23.58 16.62 -35.62
N ILE A 64 22.50 16.81 -34.86
CA ILE A 64 21.12 16.75 -35.36
C ILE A 64 20.72 18.21 -35.60
N GLU A 65 20.51 18.57 -36.87
CA GLU A 65 19.81 19.79 -37.26
C GLU A 65 18.31 19.57 -37.18
N ILE A 66 17.60 20.42 -36.45
CA ILE A 66 16.20 20.72 -36.72
C ILE A 66 15.99 22.23 -36.51
N ASN A 67 15.66 22.95 -37.58
CA ASN A 67 14.99 24.25 -37.56
C ASN A 67 13.50 24.00 -37.84
N SER A 68 12.51 24.68 -37.27
CA SER A 68 12.46 26.04 -36.72
C SER A 68 11.40 26.14 -35.61
N GLN A 69 11.70 26.91 -34.54
CA GLN A 69 10.86 27.41 -33.42
C GLN A 69 11.08 26.89 -31.99
N GLN A 70 11.98 25.93 -31.72
CA GLN A 70 12.41 25.57 -30.36
C GLN A 70 13.89 25.16 -30.40
N GLU A 71 14.76 25.77 -29.57
CA GLU A 71 16.17 25.39 -29.51
C GLU A 71 16.34 24.02 -28.81
N MET A 72 16.74 23.01 -29.57
CA MET A 72 16.97 21.65 -29.08
C MET A 72 18.48 21.40 -28.90
N THR A 73 18.92 21.06 -27.69
CA THR A 73 20.30 20.56 -27.45
C THR A 73 20.26 19.03 -27.29
N ILE A 74 21.03 18.29 -28.10
CA ILE A 74 20.97 16.82 -28.15
C ILE A 74 22.33 16.18 -27.83
N VAL A 75 22.37 15.25 -26.88
CA VAL A 75 23.51 14.32 -26.68
C VAL A 75 22.98 12.91 -26.35
N LYS A 76 23.39 11.92 -27.17
CA LYS A 76 23.12 10.46 -27.08
C LYS A 76 21.72 10.05 -26.58
N ASN A 77 21.44 10.13 -25.28
CA ASN A 77 20.22 9.65 -24.65
C ASN A 77 19.37 10.74 -23.97
N LEU A 78 19.90 11.97 -23.76
CA LEU A 78 19.16 13.07 -23.11
C LEU A 78 18.79 14.16 -24.12
N TYR A 79 17.53 14.59 -24.04
CA TYR A 79 16.94 15.68 -24.79
C TYR A 79 16.39 16.74 -23.83
N ILE A 80 16.71 18.00 -24.09
CA ILE A 80 16.18 19.14 -23.33
C ILE A 80 15.41 20.05 -24.29
N ASN A 81 14.12 20.27 -24.00
CA ASN A 81 13.30 21.29 -24.64
C ASN A 81 13.20 22.51 -23.75
N ILE A 82 13.52 23.68 -24.30
CA ILE A 82 13.42 24.97 -23.61
C ILE A 82 12.21 25.70 -24.21
N PRO A 83 11.06 25.78 -23.51
CA PRO A 83 9.91 26.47 -24.05
C PRO A 83 10.18 27.96 -24.20
N LYS A 84 9.55 28.58 -25.21
CA LYS A 84 9.63 30.03 -25.41
C LYS A 84 9.11 30.75 -24.18
N GLY A 85 9.86 31.73 -23.69
CA GLY A 85 9.52 32.47 -22.48
C GLY A 85 9.93 31.79 -21.17
N ALA A 86 10.61 30.63 -21.23
CA ALA A 86 11.22 30.02 -20.05
C ALA A 86 12.24 30.95 -19.38
N PHE A 87 12.92 31.78 -20.15
CA PHE A 87 13.86 32.79 -19.67
C PHE A 87 13.57 34.12 -20.35
N PRO A 88 13.93 35.26 -19.72
CA PRO A 88 13.76 36.59 -20.31
C PRO A 88 14.74 36.86 -21.48
N TYR A 89 15.68 35.95 -21.74
CA TYR A 89 16.66 36.00 -22.81
C TYR A 89 16.87 34.59 -23.39
N GLU A 90 17.51 34.50 -24.56
CA GLU A 90 17.84 33.22 -25.19
C GLU A 90 18.86 32.46 -24.35
N LYS A 91 18.57 31.19 -24.06
CA LYS A 91 19.36 30.37 -23.15
C LYS A 91 19.59 28.99 -23.74
N SER A 92 20.83 28.51 -23.64
CA SER A 92 21.23 27.18 -24.09
C SER A 92 22.15 26.50 -23.07
N PHE A 93 22.25 25.17 -23.15
CA PHE A 93 22.99 24.35 -22.19
C PHE A 93 24.10 23.55 -22.88
N ASN A 94 25.18 23.28 -22.15
CA ASN A 94 26.17 22.25 -22.45
C ASN A 94 25.80 20.98 -21.67
N LEU A 95 25.88 19.83 -22.35
CA LEU A 95 25.62 18.52 -21.74
C LEU A 95 26.93 17.75 -21.65
N ASN A 96 27.47 17.64 -20.44
CA ASN A 96 28.71 16.91 -20.21
C ASN A 96 28.38 15.53 -19.63
N PRO A 97 28.69 14.42 -20.33
CA PRO A 97 28.44 13.08 -19.81
C PRO A 97 29.39 12.77 -18.65
N LEU A 98 28.81 12.30 -17.55
CA LEU A 98 29.49 11.75 -16.38
C LEU A 98 29.27 10.24 -16.37
N THR A 99 30.37 9.51 -16.25
CA THR A 99 30.45 8.05 -16.19
C THR A 99 31.09 7.63 -14.85
N PRO A 100 30.98 6.34 -14.46
CA PRO A 100 31.68 5.82 -13.29
C PRO A 100 33.19 6.07 -13.30
N GLU A 101 33.81 6.16 -14.48
CA GLU A 101 35.25 6.45 -14.63
C GLU A 101 35.57 7.93 -14.34
N THR A 102 34.71 8.84 -14.80
CA THR A 102 34.94 10.29 -14.68
C THR A 102 34.43 10.89 -13.37
N ALA A 103 33.48 10.22 -12.71
CA ALA A 103 32.83 10.69 -11.48
C ALA A 103 32.45 9.50 -10.55
N PRO A 104 33.42 8.70 -10.08
CA PRO A 104 33.16 7.44 -9.37
C PRO A 104 32.29 7.62 -8.12
N THR A 105 32.55 8.66 -7.33
CA THR A 105 31.80 8.99 -6.10
C THR A 105 30.31 9.26 -6.35
N LEU A 106 29.93 9.67 -7.56
CA LEU A 106 28.55 9.91 -7.94
C LEU A 106 27.77 8.60 -8.08
N PHE A 107 28.41 7.57 -8.64
CA PHE A 107 27.80 6.27 -8.93
C PHE A 107 27.87 5.30 -7.75
N GLU A 108 28.76 5.53 -6.79
CA GLU A 108 28.79 4.79 -5.52
C GLU A 108 27.54 5.08 -4.65
N ASN A 109 26.99 6.29 -4.74
CA ASN A 109 25.94 6.78 -3.85
C ASN A 109 24.53 6.83 -4.47
N ALA A 110 24.40 6.51 -5.76
CA ALA A 110 23.12 6.63 -6.46
C ALA A 110 22.93 5.50 -7.49
N PRO A 111 21.75 4.85 -7.52
CA PRO A 111 21.45 3.70 -8.38
C PRO A 111 21.14 4.13 -9.83
N PHE A 112 22.02 4.95 -10.42
CA PHE A 112 21.89 5.36 -11.81
C PHE A 112 22.17 4.17 -12.72
N ILE A 113 21.23 3.91 -13.64
CA ILE A 113 21.30 2.76 -14.56
C ILE A 113 21.92 3.11 -15.92
N ASP A 114 22.22 4.39 -16.17
CA ASP A 114 22.88 4.90 -17.38
C ASP A 114 23.66 6.19 -17.06
N THR A 115 24.28 6.79 -18.08
CA THR A 115 25.06 8.02 -18.06
C THR A 115 24.31 9.17 -17.38
N VAL A 116 24.97 9.85 -16.44
CA VAL A 116 24.46 11.09 -15.86
C VAL A 116 24.98 12.26 -16.71
N TYR A 117 24.15 13.24 -17.03
CA TYR A 117 24.58 14.44 -17.76
C TYR A 117 24.62 15.64 -16.83
N ASP A 118 25.77 16.32 -16.77
CA ASP A 118 25.89 17.63 -16.15
C ASP A 118 25.32 18.69 -17.11
N VAL A 119 24.17 19.26 -16.76
CA VAL A 119 23.45 20.24 -17.59
C VAL A 119 23.86 21.65 -17.16
N ILE A 120 24.80 22.25 -17.88
CA ILE A 120 25.43 23.52 -17.49
C ILE A 120 24.99 24.65 -18.45
N PRO A 121 24.47 25.78 -17.95
CA PRO A 121 24.17 26.95 -18.78
C PRO A 121 25.40 27.45 -19.55
N LYS A 122 25.28 27.71 -20.86
CA LYS A 122 26.43 28.19 -21.67
C LYS A 122 26.90 29.59 -21.29
N ASP A 123 26.00 30.41 -20.76
CA ASP A 123 26.27 31.74 -20.24
C ASP A 123 26.85 31.75 -18.82
N GLY A 124 26.96 30.57 -18.20
CA GLY A 124 27.43 30.39 -16.82
C GLY A 124 26.44 30.85 -15.74
N LYS A 125 25.24 31.31 -16.10
CA LYS A 125 24.25 31.84 -15.15
C LYS A 125 23.22 30.77 -14.80
N LYS A 126 23.08 30.48 -13.51
CA LYS A 126 22.07 29.56 -12.99
C LYS A 126 20.81 30.36 -12.68
N ASP A 127 19.83 30.26 -13.56
CA ASP A 127 18.56 30.96 -13.42
C ASP A 127 17.44 29.93 -13.28
N PHE A 128 16.41 30.31 -12.53
CA PHE A 128 15.17 29.56 -12.46
C PHE A 128 14.31 29.95 -13.66
N ALA A 129 13.84 28.96 -14.40
CA ALA A 129 12.96 29.18 -15.52
C ALA A 129 11.58 29.68 -15.04
N TYR A 130 10.93 30.53 -15.83
CA TYR A 130 9.55 30.99 -15.61
C TYR A 130 8.52 30.01 -16.16
N ILE A 131 8.93 29.17 -17.10
CA ILE A 131 8.17 28.07 -17.69
C ILE A 131 9.10 26.85 -17.65
N PRO A 132 8.65 25.68 -17.18
CA PRO A 132 9.55 24.58 -16.92
C PRO A 132 10.15 24.01 -18.21
N LEU A 133 11.43 23.67 -18.16
CA LEU A 133 12.15 22.94 -19.19
C LEU A 133 11.64 21.49 -19.21
N THR A 134 11.64 20.86 -20.38
CA THR A 134 11.29 19.44 -20.50
C THR A 134 12.55 18.61 -20.73
N PHE A 135 12.81 17.67 -19.84
CA PHE A 135 13.92 16.72 -19.92
C PHE A 135 13.37 15.35 -20.32
N ARG A 136 13.78 14.84 -21.48
CA ARG A 136 13.45 13.49 -21.96
C ARG A 136 14.70 12.64 -22.05
N TYR A 137 14.71 11.52 -21.34
CA TYR A 137 15.82 10.58 -21.31
C TYR A 137 15.38 9.23 -21.89
N TYR A 138 16.03 8.78 -22.96
CA TYR A 138 15.79 7.46 -23.57
C TYR A 138 16.54 6.37 -22.82
N PHE A 139 15.86 5.26 -22.52
CA PHE A 139 16.42 4.17 -21.72
C PHE A 139 16.26 2.80 -22.41
N PRO A 140 17.11 1.80 -22.08
CA PRO A 140 17.03 0.48 -22.69
C PRO A 140 15.70 -0.22 -22.41
N ALA A 141 15.16 -0.93 -23.41
CA ALA A 141 13.86 -1.61 -23.31
C ALA A 141 13.79 -2.65 -22.17
N ASP A 142 14.93 -3.20 -21.75
CA ASP A 142 15.02 -4.18 -20.66
C ASP A 142 14.55 -3.62 -19.31
N TYR A 143 14.53 -2.29 -19.14
CA TYR A 143 13.99 -1.65 -17.94
C TYR A 143 12.49 -1.32 -18.03
N PHE A 144 11.82 -1.64 -19.15
CA PHE A 144 10.37 -1.43 -19.30
C PHE A 144 9.61 -2.73 -18.98
N TYR A 145 8.95 -2.78 -17.81
CA TYR A 145 8.27 -4.00 -17.35
C TYR A 145 6.78 -4.09 -17.68
N GLY A 146 6.22 -3.08 -18.32
CA GLY A 146 4.82 -3.07 -18.74
C GLY A 146 4.21 -1.66 -18.72
N ILE A 147 3.06 -1.51 -19.37
CA ILE A 147 2.40 -0.21 -19.52
C ILE A 147 1.86 0.35 -18.19
N ASP A 148 1.59 -0.53 -17.22
CA ASP A 148 1.06 -0.23 -15.88
C ASP A 148 2.16 -0.09 -14.81
N TYR A 149 3.42 -0.29 -15.16
CA TYR A 149 4.56 -0.17 -14.24
C TYR A 149 5.15 1.24 -14.25
N ASN A 150 5.67 1.68 -13.09
CA ASN A 150 6.30 2.99 -12.90
C ASN A 150 7.76 2.91 -12.40
N ASN A 151 8.50 1.94 -12.94
CA ASN A 151 9.77 1.48 -12.38
C ASN A 151 11.03 2.20 -12.88
N VAL A 152 10.91 3.22 -13.75
CA VAL A 152 12.04 4.00 -14.25
C VAL A 152 11.76 5.47 -14.02
N ALA A 153 12.65 6.16 -13.31
CA ALA A 153 12.46 7.56 -12.95
C ALA A 153 13.57 8.46 -13.48
N LEU A 154 13.23 9.68 -13.86
CA LEU A 154 14.20 10.74 -14.08
C LEU A 154 14.62 11.32 -12.72
N ALA A 155 15.92 11.40 -12.48
CA ALA A 155 16.48 11.87 -11.23
C ALA A 155 17.53 12.96 -11.48
N TYR A 156 17.74 13.81 -10.46
CA TYR A 156 18.81 14.79 -10.44
C TYR A 156 19.61 14.74 -9.14
N ILE A 157 20.85 15.22 -9.19
CA ILE A 157 21.68 15.44 -8.00
C ILE A 157 21.67 16.94 -7.68
N PRO A 158 21.30 17.38 -6.47
CA PRO A 158 21.36 18.78 -6.10
C PRO A 158 22.80 19.31 -6.06
N GLU A 159 22.98 20.63 -6.16
CA GLU A 159 24.33 21.24 -6.24
C GLU A 159 25.15 21.09 -4.96
N ASP A 160 24.48 20.97 -3.82
CA ASP A 160 25.11 20.73 -2.52
C ASP A 160 25.70 19.32 -2.38
N GLY A 161 25.52 18.46 -3.39
CA GLY A 161 26.02 17.09 -3.40
C GLY A 161 25.24 16.14 -2.49
N SER A 162 24.04 16.52 -2.03
CA SER A 162 23.14 15.65 -1.28
C SER A 162 22.63 14.47 -2.12
N ALA A 163 21.91 13.54 -1.49
CA ALA A 163 21.34 12.36 -2.16
C ALA A 163 20.51 12.75 -3.38
N TYR A 164 20.51 11.88 -4.41
CA TYR A 164 19.73 12.10 -5.62
C TYR A 164 18.24 12.26 -5.30
N ARG A 165 17.54 13.04 -6.12
CA ARG A 165 16.10 13.31 -6.02
C ARG A 165 15.41 12.91 -7.31
N ILE A 166 14.23 12.30 -7.20
CA ILE A 166 13.39 11.98 -8.35
C ILE A 166 12.59 13.22 -8.73
N PHE A 167 12.52 13.55 -10.02
CA PHE A 167 11.62 14.60 -10.50
C PHE A 167 10.16 14.15 -10.32
N PRO A 168 9.37 14.86 -9.50
CA PRO A 168 7.95 14.56 -9.31
C PRO A 168 7.17 14.68 -10.61
N GLY A 169 6.18 13.82 -10.83
CA GLY A 169 5.32 13.88 -12.01
C GLY A 169 5.98 13.46 -13.32
N SER A 170 7.21 12.93 -13.27
CA SER A 170 7.86 12.30 -14.44
C SER A 170 7.01 11.15 -14.97
N TYR A 171 7.11 10.84 -16.27
CA TYR A 171 6.29 9.81 -16.90
C TYR A 171 7.08 8.96 -17.89
N ILE A 172 6.67 7.70 -18.04
CA ILE A 172 7.23 6.78 -19.03
C ILE A 172 6.44 6.92 -20.34
N GLY A 173 7.16 7.10 -21.46
CA GLY A 173 6.60 7.20 -22.79
C GLY A 173 7.31 6.27 -23.79
N LYS A 174 6.79 6.24 -25.02
CA LYS A 174 7.40 5.54 -26.15
C LYS A 174 7.17 6.34 -27.43
N ASP A 175 8.22 6.55 -28.20
CA ASP A 175 8.15 7.08 -29.56
C ASP A 175 9.00 6.23 -30.52
N GLU A 176 9.26 6.73 -31.73
CA GLU A 176 10.04 6.04 -32.77
C GLU A 176 11.48 5.73 -32.34
N LYS A 177 12.07 6.51 -31.41
CA LYS A 177 13.44 6.30 -30.92
C LYS A 177 13.51 5.27 -29.79
N GLY A 178 12.37 4.94 -29.17
CA GLY A 178 12.28 3.92 -28.12
C GLY A 178 11.51 4.39 -26.89
N TYR A 179 11.76 3.71 -25.78
CA TYR A 179 11.19 4.08 -24.49
C TYR A 179 11.97 5.25 -23.88
N PHE A 180 11.24 6.16 -23.23
CA PHE A 180 11.82 7.31 -22.56
C PHE A 180 11.11 7.60 -21.25
N VAL A 181 11.81 8.26 -20.34
CA VAL A 181 11.23 8.93 -19.19
C VAL A 181 11.35 10.44 -19.38
N GLU A 182 10.26 11.16 -19.16
CA GLU A 182 10.23 12.61 -19.35
C GLU A 182 9.73 13.30 -18.07
N ALA A 183 10.36 14.43 -17.72
CA ALA A 183 9.95 15.27 -16.61
C ALA A 183 10.07 16.75 -16.97
N GLN A 184 9.28 17.57 -16.27
CA GLN A 184 9.41 19.02 -16.29
C GLN A 184 10.28 19.49 -15.12
N SER A 185 11.08 20.53 -15.30
CA SER A 185 11.85 21.16 -14.22
C SER A 185 12.16 22.61 -14.53
N PHE A 186 12.15 23.46 -13.50
CA PHE A 186 12.47 24.88 -13.62
C PHE A 186 13.97 25.18 -13.49
N HIS A 187 14.78 24.20 -13.12
CA HIS A 187 16.22 24.35 -12.98
C HIS A 187 16.97 23.27 -13.78
N SER A 188 18.23 23.55 -14.06
CA SER A 188 19.18 22.61 -14.64
C SER A 188 20.11 22.06 -13.56
N SER A 189 20.39 20.76 -13.59
CA SER A 189 21.36 20.13 -12.70
C SER A 189 22.04 18.93 -13.38
N LYS A 190 22.72 18.07 -12.61
CA LYS A 190 23.15 16.73 -13.03
C LYS A 190 21.93 15.83 -13.12
N VAL A 191 21.59 15.38 -14.33
CA VAL A 191 20.36 14.61 -14.62
C VAL A 191 20.71 13.20 -15.11
N GLY A 192 20.04 12.20 -14.55
CA GLY A 192 20.18 10.79 -14.95
C GLY A 192 18.89 10.00 -14.73
N ILE A 193 18.96 8.69 -14.95
CA ILE A 193 17.82 7.78 -14.75
C ILE A 193 18.14 6.72 -13.68
N VAL A 194 17.13 6.39 -12.88
CA VAL A 194 17.23 5.37 -11.83
C VAL A 194 16.15 4.29 -12.02
N ALA A 195 16.50 3.04 -11.72
CA ALA A 195 15.52 1.97 -11.61
C ALA A 195 14.92 1.93 -10.20
N LEU A 196 13.60 2.01 -10.12
CA LEU A 196 12.85 1.84 -8.90
C LEU A 196 12.38 0.40 -8.75
N ASN A 197 12.05 0.00 -7.52
CA ASN A 197 11.42 -1.28 -7.26
C ASN A 197 10.14 -1.42 -8.11
N PRO A 198 10.04 -2.45 -8.96
CA PRO A 198 8.97 -2.52 -9.93
C PRO A 198 7.63 -2.78 -9.26
N LYS A 199 6.69 -1.84 -9.42
CA LYS A 199 5.33 -1.92 -8.90
C LYS A 199 4.35 -1.47 -9.99
N LYS A 200 3.18 -2.11 -10.00
CA LYS A 200 2.05 -1.63 -10.78
C LYS A 200 1.51 -0.37 -10.11
N GLN A 201 1.20 0.64 -10.93
CA GLN A 201 0.69 1.90 -10.42
C GLN A 201 -0.75 1.73 -9.91
N GLU A 202 -0.93 1.93 -8.60
CA GLU A 202 -2.25 1.90 -7.98
C GLU A 202 -2.94 3.26 -8.16
N LEU A 203 -4.15 3.27 -8.71
CA LEU A 203 -4.92 4.47 -9.02
C LEU A 203 -6.38 4.31 -8.55
N GLY A 204 -7.06 5.43 -8.29
CA GLY A 204 -8.48 5.45 -7.90
C GLY A 204 -8.71 5.25 -6.40
N ILE A 205 -9.95 4.92 -6.02
CA ILE A 205 -10.30 4.72 -4.60
C ILE A 205 -9.82 3.35 -4.13
N LYS A 206 -8.99 3.34 -3.08
CA LYS A 206 -8.49 2.14 -2.41
C LYS A 206 -9.03 2.09 -0.98
N VAL A 207 -9.56 0.94 -0.57
CA VAL A 207 -9.96 0.69 0.82
C VAL A 207 -8.71 0.43 1.66
N LEU A 208 -8.51 1.21 2.72
CA LEU A 208 -7.41 1.04 3.67
C LEU A 208 -7.84 0.22 4.87
N VAL A 209 -9.03 0.54 5.41
CA VAL A 209 -9.62 -0.15 6.55
C VAL A 209 -11.09 -0.30 6.25
N GLU A 210 -11.60 -1.54 6.29
CA GLU A 210 -13.02 -1.82 6.13
C GLU A 210 -13.69 -1.99 7.48
N LYS A 211 -14.83 -1.33 7.68
CA LYS A 211 -15.68 -1.44 8.87
C LYS A 211 -17.12 -1.67 8.43
N LEU A 212 -17.77 -2.66 9.01
CA LEU A 212 -19.21 -2.85 8.91
C LEU A 212 -19.90 -1.85 9.84
N THR A 213 -20.22 -0.67 9.30
CA THR A 213 -20.77 0.46 10.04
C THR A 213 -21.77 1.20 9.17
N PRO A 214 -22.91 1.65 9.74
CA PRO A 214 -23.84 2.51 9.02
C PRO A 214 -23.29 3.93 8.80
N LYS A 215 -22.18 4.28 9.46
CA LYS A 215 -21.56 5.60 9.35
C LYS A 215 -20.94 5.79 7.96
N PRO A 216 -21.01 7.00 7.37
CA PRO A 216 -20.35 7.29 6.10
C PRO A 216 -18.86 6.97 6.16
N SER A 217 -18.34 6.40 5.07
CA SER A 217 -16.92 6.12 4.90
C SER A 217 -16.12 7.42 4.82
N ILE A 218 -14.91 7.41 5.35
CA ILE A 218 -13.98 8.53 5.21
C ILE A 218 -13.18 8.32 3.93
N LEU A 219 -13.31 9.26 2.99
CA LEU A 219 -12.44 9.31 1.81
C LEU A 219 -11.36 10.36 2.02
N VAL A 220 -10.11 9.92 2.07
CA VAL A 220 -8.93 10.77 2.17
C VAL A 220 -8.45 11.09 0.75
N VAL A 221 -8.36 12.36 0.41
CA VAL A 221 -7.81 12.83 -0.88
C VAL A 221 -6.56 13.66 -0.61
N PRO A 222 -5.35 13.06 -0.71
CA PRO A 222 -4.11 13.71 -0.32
C PRO A 222 -3.72 14.86 -1.26
N GLY A 223 -2.96 15.82 -0.72
CA GLY A 223 -2.40 16.97 -1.44
C GLY A 223 -0.91 16.81 -1.70
N THR A 224 -0.14 17.90 -1.56
CA THR A 224 1.32 17.99 -1.70
C THR A 224 2.13 17.52 -0.49
N ASP A 225 1.48 17.29 0.65
CA ASP A 225 2.10 16.61 1.79
C ASP A 225 1.95 15.09 1.69
N ARG A 226 3.08 14.40 1.57
CA ARG A 226 3.12 12.93 1.52
C ARG A 226 2.62 12.29 2.81
N ASN A 227 2.80 12.94 3.96
CA ASN A 227 2.41 12.42 5.26
C ASN A 227 0.89 12.46 5.46
N PHE A 228 0.16 13.27 4.68
CA PHE A 228 -1.29 13.34 4.75
C PHE A 228 -1.98 12.02 4.35
N LYS A 229 -1.30 11.09 3.66
CA LYS A 229 -1.83 9.72 3.46
C LYS A 229 -1.98 8.95 4.79
N GLY A 230 -1.30 9.41 5.85
CA GLY A 230 -1.44 8.93 7.21
C GLY A 230 -0.59 7.72 7.57
N TYR A 231 0.26 7.21 6.68
CA TYR A 231 1.10 6.05 6.97
C TYR A 231 2.33 6.44 7.78
N PHE A 232 2.44 5.91 8.99
CA PHE A 232 3.67 5.94 9.76
C PHE A 232 4.41 4.62 9.54
N LYS A 233 5.54 4.68 8.85
CA LYS A 233 6.44 3.52 8.72
C LYS A 233 7.13 3.29 10.05
N SER A 234 7.01 2.08 10.58
CA SER A 234 7.78 1.59 11.71
C SER A 234 8.39 0.26 11.31
N ASP A 235 9.69 0.09 11.49
CA ASP A 235 10.38 -1.17 11.16
C ASP A 235 9.98 -2.32 12.10
N ASP A 236 9.35 -2.01 13.25
CA ASP A 236 9.05 -2.94 14.35
C ASP A 236 7.53 -3.17 14.59
N THR A 237 6.65 -2.41 13.93
CA THR A 237 5.18 -2.53 14.09
C THR A 237 4.45 -2.46 12.75
N PRO A 238 3.27 -3.10 12.59
CA PRO A 238 2.47 -2.92 11.39
C PRO A 238 2.14 -1.44 11.16
N ASP A 239 2.29 -0.96 9.92
CA ASP A 239 2.06 0.44 9.55
C ASP A 239 0.72 0.95 10.11
N LEU A 240 0.79 1.85 11.11
CA LEU A 240 -0.39 2.52 11.67
C LEU A 240 -0.81 3.65 10.73
N ASN A 241 -2.12 3.74 10.44
CA ASN A 241 -2.67 4.83 9.64
C ASN A 241 -3.36 5.88 10.52
N PHE A 242 -2.91 7.14 10.47
CA PHE A 242 -3.47 8.28 11.22
C PHE A 242 -5.00 8.35 11.12
N TRP A 243 -5.56 8.28 9.92
CA TRP A 243 -7.00 8.41 9.69
C TRP A 243 -7.80 7.26 10.30
N SER A 244 -7.22 6.07 10.34
CA SER A 244 -7.83 4.91 11.02
C SER A 244 -7.85 5.04 12.54
N VAL A 245 -6.94 5.81 13.12
CA VAL A 245 -6.94 6.14 14.55
C VAL A 245 -7.96 7.23 14.84
N VAL A 246 -8.01 8.27 13.99
CA VAL A 246 -8.97 9.38 14.14
C VAL A 246 -10.41 8.88 14.02
N PHE A 247 -10.70 7.99 13.07
CA PHE A 247 -12.03 7.45 12.79
C PHE A 247 -12.07 5.91 12.91
N SER A 248 -11.81 5.40 14.11
CA SER A 248 -11.65 3.96 14.38
C SER A 248 -12.89 3.10 14.11
N ASP A 249 -14.06 3.70 14.01
CA ASP A 249 -15.36 3.06 13.79
C ASP A 249 -15.91 3.25 12.37
N ARG A 250 -15.10 3.76 11.44
CA ARG A 250 -15.48 4.02 10.04
C ARG A 250 -14.57 3.31 9.05
N THR A 251 -15.14 2.98 7.89
CA THR A 251 -14.36 2.55 6.73
C THR A 251 -13.51 3.72 6.25
N ILE A 252 -12.21 3.48 6.05
CA ILE A 252 -11.25 4.47 5.56
C ILE A 252 -10.85 4.08 4.14
N MET A 253 -11.00 5.02 3.22
CA MET A 253 -10.60 4.89 1.83
C MET A 253 -9.67 6.04 1.45
N ILE A 254 -8.79 5.82 0.47
CA ILE A 254 -7.90 6.84 -0.06
C ILE A 254 -8.04 6.92 -1.58
N TYR A 255 -8.06 8.14 -2.12
CA TYR A 255 -7.96 8.36 -3.56
C TYR A 255 -6.50 8.47 -3.97
N ASN A 256 -6.01 7.49 -4.73
CA ASN A 256 -4.64 7.45 -5.22
C ASN A 256 -4.53 8.04 -6.62
N TYR A 257 -3.67 9.04 -6.77
CA TYR A 257 -3.27 9.64 -8.04
C TYR A 257 -1.77 10.02 -8.00
N PRO A 258 -1.06 9.99 -9.14
CA PRO A 258 0.39 10.11 -9.18
C PRO A 258 0.83 11.58 -9.25
N LEU A 259 0.76 12.25 -8.10
CA LEU A 259 1.31 13.60 -7.92
C LEU A 259 2.85 13.57 -7.87
N TYR A 260 3.41 12.70 -7.04
CA TYR A 260 4.86 12.61 -6.81
C TYR A 260 5.54 11.43 -7.48
N GLU A 261 4.77 10.36 -7.71
CA GLU A 261 5.27 9.12 -8.27
C GLU A 261 5.50 9.27 -9.77
N VAL A 262 6.37 8.44 -10.32
CA VAL A 262 6.48 8.30 -11.76
C VAL A 262 5.14 7.82 -12.30
N ARG A 263 4.66 8.46 -13.36
CA ARG A 263 3.45 8.10 -14.09
C ARG A 263 3.78 6.97 -15.06
N SER A 264 3.04 5.88 -14.95
CA SER A 264 3.11 4.77 -15.90
C SER A 264 2.73 5.24 -17.31
N LYS A 265 3.13 4.48 -18.32
CA LYS A 265 2.75 4.79 -19.70
C LYS A 265 1.23 4.80 -19.87
N LEU A 266 0.52 3.86 -19.24
CA LEU A 266 -0.93 3.79 -19.26
C LEU A 266 -1.57 5.06 -18.70
N TYR A 267 -1.07 5.56 -17.57
CA TYR A 267 -1.55 6.82 -17.00
C TYR A 267 -1.32 7.99 -17.96
N LYS A 268 -0.13 8.06 -18.57
CA LYS A 268 0.19 9.12 -19.54
C LYS A 268 -0.73 9.07 -20.76
N ASP A 269 -0.94 7.88 -21.32
CA ASP A 269 -1.82 7.68 -22.48
C ASP A 269 -3.26 8.18 -22.16
N MET A 270 -3.77 7.87 -20.97
CA MET A 270 -5.09 8.36 -20.52
C MET A 270 -5.16 9.89 -20.43
N VAL A 271 -4.12 10.53 -19.89
CA VAL A 271 -4.02 11.99 -19.83
C VAL A 271 -3.96 12.60 -21.23
N ASP A 272 -3.16 12.03 -22.12
CA ASP A 272 -3.03 12.54 -23.50
C ASP A 272 -4.34 12.43 -24.26
N ASP A 273 -5.04 11.31 -24.11
CA ASP A 273 -6.36 11.15 -24.71
C ASP A 273 -7.39 12.10 -24.12
N TYR A 274 -7.25 12.46 -22.84
CA TYR A 274 -8.06 13.52 -22.23
C TYR A 274 -7.70 14.91 -22.77
N PHE A 275 -6.41 15.24 -22.89
CA PHE A 275 -5.94 16.55 -23.37
C PHE A 275 -6.21 16.79 -24.85
N LYS A 276 -6.41 15.74 -25.65
CA LYS A 276 -6.88 15.87 -27.04
C LYS A 276 -8.33 16.36 -27.14
N ARG A 277 -9.15 16.12 -26.11
CA ARG A 277 -10.59 16.45 -26.10
C ARG A 277 -10.98 17.57 -25.12
N SER A 278 -10.20 17.81 -24.07
CA SER A 278 -10.43 18.90 -23.10
C SER A 278 -9.82 20.21 -23.62
N GLU A 279 -10.57 21.31 -23.46
CA GLU A 279 -10.11 22.65 -23.78
C GLU A 279 -9.04 23.15 -22.80
N LEU A 280 -9.15 22.82 -21.51
CA LEU A 280 -8.25 23.32 -20.47
C LEU A 280 -6.95 22.54 -20.37
N LYS A 281 -6.95 21.26 -20.78
CA LYS A 281 -5.79 20.35 -20.66
C LYS A 281 -5.21 20.36 -19.23
N SER A 282 -6.11 20.22 -18.24
CA SER A 282 -5.80 20.28 -16.82
C SER A 282 -5.71 18.88 -16.20
N TYR A 283 -4.67 18.63 -15.42
CA TYR A 283 -4.55 17.42 -14.60
C TYR A 283 -5.55 17.41 -13.45
N ILE A 284 -5.89 18.56 -12.85
CA ILE A 284 -6.95 18.65 -11.83
C ILE A 284 -8.29 18.24 -12.44
N GLU A 285 -8.63 18.73 -13.63
CA GLU A 285 -9.86 18.39 -14.35
C GLU A 285 -9.90 16.91 -14.73
N PHE A 286 -8.78 16.38 -15.26
CA PHE A 286 -8.63 14.97 -15.57
C PHE A 286 -8.85 14.07 -14.33
N GLU A 287 -8.21 14.38 -13.21
CA GLU A 287 -8.37 13.60 -11.97
C GLU A 287 -9.76 13.77 -11.36
N ALA A 288 -10.42 14.92 -11.55
CA ALA A 288 -11.79 15.15 -11.12
C ALA A 288 -12.80 14.24 -11.85
N GLU A 289 -12.68 14.08 -13.17
CA GLU A 289 -13.47 13.15 -13.98
C GLU A 289 -13.28 11.69 -13.55
N ARG A 290 -12.04 11.33 -13.20
CA ARG A 290 -11.72 9.99 -12.69
C ARG A 290 -12.29 9.76 -11.29
N LEU A 291 -12.14 10.71 -10.38
CA LEU A 291 -12.76 10.67 -9.06
C LEU A 291 -14.29 10.56 -9.18
N ALA A 292 -14.92 11.29 -10.10
CA ALA A 292 -16.34 11.20 -10.35
C ALA A 292 -16.78 9.80 -10.79
N SER A 293 -16.01 9.19 -11.69
CA SER A 293 -16.23 7.82 -12.15
C SER A 293 -16.13 6.82 -10.99
N GLU A 294 -15.16 7.01 -10.10
CA GLU A 294 -14.99 6.19 -8.90
C GLU A 294 -16.16 6.39 -7.91
N LEU A 295 -16.55 7.62 -7.60
CA LEU A 295 -17.67 7.91 -6.70
C LEU A 295 -18.99 7.33 -7.22
N LYS A 296 -19.20 7.31 -8.56
CA LYS A 296 -20.34 6.65 -9.21
C LYS A 296 -20.27 5.13 -9.08
N ARG A 297 -19.08 4.53 -9.18
CA ARG A 297 -18.85 3.09 -8.94
C ARG A 297 -19.16 2.71 -7.49
N PHE A 298 -18.80 3.55 -6.54
CA PHE A 298 -19.09 3.40 -5.11
C PHE A 298 -20.44 4.02 -4.69
N LYS A 299 -21.48 3.96 -5.54
CA LYS A 299 -22.81 4.53 -5.26
C LYS A 299 -23.49 4.02 -3.98
N ASN A 300 -23.12 2.81 -3.53
CA ASN A 300 -23.68 2.19 -2.31
C ASN A 300 -23.04 2.72 -1.02
N PHE A 301 -21.95 3.47 -1.10
CA PHE A 301 -21.30 4.10 0.04
C PHE A 301 -21.75 5.54 0.15
N LYS A 302 -21.92 6.05 1.38
CA LYS A 302 -21.93 7.49 1.66
C LYS A 302 -20.54 7.91 2.12
N PHE A 303 -20.09 9.08 1.70
CA PHE A 303 -18.75 9.60 1.97
C PHE A 303 -18.77 10.90 2.76
N ASP A 304 -17.92 10.96 3.79
CA ASP A 304 -17.37 12.21 4.31
C ASP A 304 -15.92 12.31 3.78
N ILE A 305 -15.57 13.44 3.15
CA ILE A 305 -14.29 13.59 2.46
C ILE A 305 -13.37 14.52 3.24
N VAL A 306 -12.13 14.10 3.50
CA VAL A 306 -11.07 14.99 3.96
C VAL A 306 -10.04 15.15 2.83
N ALA A 307 -9.85 16.37 2.34
CA ALA A 307 -9.07 16.63 1.13
C ALA A 307 -8.10 17.79 1.34
N GLN A 308 -6.83 17.57 1.01
CA GLN A 308 -5.76 18.55 1.23
C GLN A 308 -5.28 19.18 -0.08
N ASP A 309 -5.04 20.49 -0.08
CA ASP A 309 -4.34 21.21 -1.16
C ASP A 309 -4.90 20.86 -2.56
N ILE A 310 -4.06 20.43 -3.52
CA ILE A 310 -4.46 20.00 -4.87
C ILE A 310 -5.54 18.90 -4.83
N GLY A 311 -5.48 17.99 -3.85
CA GLY A 311 -6.51 16.97 -3.64
C GLY A 311 -7.89 17.58 -3.33
N GLY A 312 -7.91 18.69 -2.60
CA GLY A 312 -9.11 19.49 -2.38
C GLY A 312 -9.64 20.14 -3.65
N LEU A 313 -8.75 20.66 -4.51
CA LEU A 313 -9.15 21.19 -5.82
C LEU A 313 -9.76 20.11 -6.72
N ILE A 314 -9.20 18.88 -6.73
CA ILE A 314 -9.76 17.74 -7.46
C ILE A 314 -11.19 17.43 -6.99
N VAL A 315 -11.42 17.35 -5.68
CA VAL A 315 -12.75 17.10 -5.11
C VAL A 315 -13.72 18.23 -5.44
N ALA A 316 -13.28 19.48 -5.29
CA ALA A 316 -14.07 20.66 -5.60
C ALA A 316 -14.51 20.66 -7.08
N TYR A 317 -13.57 20.45 -8.00
CA TYR A 317 -13.82 20.42 -9.43
C TYR A 317 -14.72 19.25 -9.84
N CYS A 318 -14.52 18.07 -9.24
CA CYS A 318 -15.36 16.89 -9.43
C CYS A 318 -16.83 17.20 -9.15
N LEU A 319 -17.12 17.95 -8.07
CA LEU A 319 -18.50 18.28 -7.70
C LEU A 319 -19.11 19.41 -8.54
N VAL A 320 -18.29 20.29 -9.11
CA VAL A 320 -18.72 21.30 -10.09
C VAL A 320 -19.10 20.62 -11.40
N LEU A 321 -18.26 19.72 -11.91
CA LEU A 321 -18.50 19.00 -13.18
C LEU A 321 -19.63 17.97 -13.08
N HIS A 322 -19.73 17.29 -11.93
CA HIS A 322 -20.67 16.20 -11.71
C HIS A 322 -21.62 16.50 -10.54
N PRO A 323 -22.55 17.46 -10.71
CA PRO A 323 -23.51 17.81 -9.67
C PRO A 323 -24.42 16.63 -9.27
N GLU A 324 -24.61 15.65 -10.15
CA GLU A 324 -25.41 14.43 -9.93
C GLU A 324 -24.84 13.50 -8.84
N ILE A 325 -23.57 13.65 -8.46
CA ILE A 325 -22.97 12.91 -7.36
C ILE A 325 -23.68 13.29 -6.05
N SER A 326 -24.39 12.32 -5.48
CA SER A 326 -25.27 12.46 -4.30
C SER A 326 -24.84 11.61 -3.10
N ASN A 327 -23.73 10.88 -3.23
CA ASN A 327 -23.20 10.02 -2.20
C ASN A 327 -22.10 10.68 -1.34
N VAL A 328 -21.85 11.98 -1.52
CA VAL A 328 -20.98 12.79 -0.66
C VAL A 328 -21.84 13.63 0.28
N ARG A 329 -21.53 13.62 1.58
CA ARG A 329 -22.30 14.31 2.63
C ARG A 329 -21.57 15.54 3.16
N ASN A 330 -20.36 15.36 3.67
CA ASN A 330 -19.54 16.45 4.20
C ASN A 330 -18.16 16.45 3.56
N ILE A 331 -17.55 17.64 3.47
CA ILE A 331 -16.18 17.81 2.99
C ILE A 331 -15.42 18.75 3.91
N ALA A 332 -14.27 18.30 4.38
CA ALA A 332 -13.25 19.10 5.03
C ALA A 332 -12.14 19.40 4.02
N PHE A 333 -12.05 20.65 3.60
CA PHE A 333 -10.94 21.13 2.78
C PHE A 333 -9.80 21.58 3.71
N VAL A 334 -8.59 21.07 3.50
CA VAL A 334 -7.43 21.29 4.37
C VAL A 334 -6.37 22.04 3.56
N SER A 335 -6.15 23.32 3.85
CA SER A 335 -5.21 24.20 3.13
C SER A 335 -5.36 24.13 1.62
N VAL A 336 -6.57 24.38 1.12
CA VAL A 336 -6.89 24.31 -0.31
C VAL A 336 -6.82 25.70 -0.95
N PRO A 337 -5.98 25.91 -1.98
CA PRO A 337 -5.83 27.22 -2.62
C PRO A 337 -6.91 27.47 -3.68
N PHE A 338 -8.15 27.71 -3.26
CA PHE A 338 -9.28 27.95 -4.19
C PHE A 338 -9.09 29.15 -5.11
N ARG A 339 -8.23 30.11 -4.74
CA ARG A 339 -7.85 31.27 -5.56
C ARG A 339 -6.36 31.29 -5.87
N GLY A 340 -5.73 30.13 -5.81
CA GLY A 340 -4.33 29.92 -6.14
C GLY A 340 -3.39 30.36 -5.03
N THR A 341 -2.10 30.20 -5.30
CA THR A 341 -1.02 30.54 -4.37
C THR A 341 0.16 31.15 -5.11
N ASN A 342 0.72 32.23 -4.58
CA ASN A 342 1.93 32.83 -5.12
C ASN A 342 3.19 32.01 -4.81
N VAL A 343 3.13 31.08 -3.85
CA VAL A 343 4.22 30.14 -3.56
C VAL A 343 4.49 29.22 -4.76
N ALA A 344 3.48 28.97 -5.60
CA ALA A 344 3.62 28.23 -6.85
C ALA A 344 4.21 29.05 -8.00
N ASN A 345 4.41 30.37 -7.84
CA ASN A 345 4.76 31.26 -8.95
C ASN A 345 6.28 31.24 -9.26
N PRO A 346 6.71 30.61 -10.37
CA PRO A 346 8.13 30.51 -10.69
C PRO A 346 8.75 31.86 -11.08
N VAL A 347 7.96 32.83 -11.56
CA VAL A 347 8.44 34.17 -11.91
C VAL A 347 8.86 34.92 -10.65
N TYR A 348 8.03 34.90 -9.60
CA TYR A 348 8.36 35.54 -8.34
C TYR A 348 9.59 34.90 -7.69
N PHE A 349 9.63 33.56 -7.64
CA PHE A 349 10.76 32.87 -7.04
C PHE A 349 12.05 33.09 -7.83
N GLY A 350 12.01 32.92 -9.15
CA GLY A 350 13.17 33.08 -10.03
C GLY A 350 13.75 34.49 -10.04
N SER A 351 12.90 35.51 -10.08
CA SER A 351 13.35 36.91 -10.16
C SER A 351 13.79 37.50 -8.81
N LEU A 352 13.10 37.15 -7.73
CA LEU A 352 13.31 37.76 -6.41
C LEU A 352 14.29 36.98 -5.53
N LEU A 353 14.37 35.65 -5.66
CA LEU A 353 14.96 34.79 -4.62
C LEU A 353 16.02 33.82 -5.13
N TYR A 354 15.78 33.12 -6.26
CA TYR A 354 16.65 32.03 -6.71
C TYR A 354 18.05 32.52 -7.11
N GLY A 355 19.07 31.73 -6.76
CA GLY A 355 20.47 32.00 -7.12
C GLY A 355 21.09 33.23 -6.41
N LYS A 356 20.38 33.86 -5.46
CA LYS A 356 20.85 35.02 -4.70
C LYS A 356 21.25 34.60 -3.29
N SER A 357 22.33 35.21 -2.77
CA SER A 357 22.80 34.99 -1.40
C SER A 357 21.79 35.47 -0.37
N SER A 358 21.53 34.67 0.65
CA SER A 358 20.62 35.01 1.76
C SER A 358 21.08 36.26 2.52
N ASP A 359 22.39 36.51 2.62
CA ASP A 359 22.92 37.72 3.28
C ASP A 359 22.66 38.99 2.47
N ALA A 360 22.70 38.90 1.14
CA ALA A 360 22.38 40.02 0.27
C ALA A 360 20.88 40.33 0.33
N LEU A 361 20.05 39.31 0.26
CA LEU A 361 18.60 39.42 0.35
C LEU A 361 18.13 39.88 1.74
N SER A 362 18.80 39.46 2.80
CA SER A 362 18.55 39.90 4.18
C SER A 362 18.61 41.43 4.30
N LYS A 363 19.61 42.05 3.66
CA LYS A 363 19.75 43.52 3.62
C LYS A 363 18.69 44.20 2.75
N ILE A 364 18.32 43.60 1.62
CA ILE A 364 17.33 44.17 0.68
C ILE A 364 15.92 44.14 1.29
N TYR A 365 15.57 43.03 1.93
CA TYR A 365 14.22 42.78 2.44
C TYR A 365 14.07 43.07 3.93
N ASN A 366 15.16 43.41 4.63
CA ASN A 366 15.19 43.66 6.06
C ASN A 366 14.62 42.47 6.86
N LEU A 367 15.12 41.28 6.57
CA LEU A 367 14.78 40.01 7.21
C LEU A 367 16.05 39.28 7.63
N ASP A 368 15.99 38.45 8.66
CA ASP A 368 17.13 37.62 9.06
C ASP A 368 17.58 36.67 7.93
N SER A 369 18.89 36.49 7.77
CA SER A 369 19.46 35.62 6.71
C SER A 369 18.93 34.18 6.80
N ASN A 370 18.74 33.67 8.02
CA ASN A 370 18.14 32.34 8.26
C ASN A 370 16.66 32.25 7.80
N VAL A 371 15.90 33.33 7.98
CA VAL A 371 14.50 33.41 7.51
C VAL A 371 14.47 33.39 5.98
N ILE A 372 15.35 34.15 5.32
CA ILE A 372 15.48 34.12 3.86
C ILE A 372 15.87 32.73 3.35
N SER A 373 16.85 32.08 3.97
CA SER A 373 17.28 30.74 3.57
C SER A 373 16.16 29.70 3.70
N SER A 374 15.40 29.77 4.80
CA SER A 374 14.23 28.91 5.04
C SER A 374 13.12 29.15 4.02
N LEU A 375 12.86 30.43 3.70
CA LEU A 375 11.90 30.83 2.67
C LEU A 375 12.30 30.35 1.28
N GLN A 376 13.58 30.50 0.89
CA GLN A 376 14.10 30.00 -0.39
C GLN A 376 13.90 28.49 -0.50
N THR A 377 14.24 27.75 0.56
CA THR A 377 14.12 26.29 0.60
C THR A 377 12.67 25.83 0.52
N HIS A 378 11.77 26.47 1.27
CA HIS A 378 10.34 26.15 1.29
C HIS A 378 9.70 26.36 -0.09
N ILE A 379 9.87 27.55 -0.69
CA ILE A 379 9.26 27.86 -2.01
C ILE A 379 9.84 26.93 -3.09
N TYR A 380 11.16 26.73 -3.10
CA TYR A 380 11.81 25.83 -4.06
C TYR A 380 11.23 24.41 -3.98
N THR A 381 11.15 23.85 -2.77
CA THR A 381 10.64 22.49 -2.54
C THR A 381 9.17 22.37 -2.93
N PHE A 382 8.36 23.40 -2.66
CA PHE A 382 6.95 23.42 -3.04
C PHE A 382 6.78 23.42 -4.56
N ILE A 383 7.49 24.30 -5.29
CA ILE A 383 7.44 24.36 -6.76
C ILE A 383 7.89 23.04 -7.40
N GLU A 384 8.96 22.43 -6.88
CA GLU A 384 9.40 21.10 -7.34
C GLU A 384 8.36 20.02 -7.11
N THR A 385 7.65 20.07 -5.98
CA THR A 385 6.66 19.06 -5.59
C THR A 385 5.42 19.10 -6.45
N ILE A 386 4.87 20.30 -6.71
CA ILE A 386 3.69 20.47 -7.55
C ILE A 386 4.00 20.23 -9.03
N ASN A 387 5.24 20.51 -9.45
CA ASN A 387 5.75 20.39 -10.82
C ASN A 387 4.67 20.62 -11.87
N THR A 388 4.10 19.57 -12.46
CA THR A 388 3.13 19.64 -13.55
C THR A 388 1.85 20.43 -13.23
N TYR A 389 1.49 20.59 -11.95
CA TYR A 389 0.29 21.30 -11.50
C TYR A 389 0.51 22.81 -11.28
N TRP A 390 1.76 23.30 -11.38
CA TRP A 390 2.12 24.67 -11.00
C TRP A 390 1.20 25.75 -11.60
N SER A 391 0.95 25.66 -12.91
CA SER A 391 0.16 26.65 -13.64
C SER A 391 -1.33 26.56 -13.34
N GLU A 392 -1.81 25.40 -12.86
CA GLU A 392 -3.22 25.18 -12.53
C GLU A 392 -3.59 25.77 -11.17
N ILE A 393 -2.60 26.05 -10.31
CA ILE A 393 -2.79 26.60 -8.97
C ILE A 393 -2.26 28.04 -8.80
N LEU A 394 -1.95 28.72 -9.90
CA LEU A 394 -1.68 30.15 -9.88
C LEU A 394 -2.97 30.96 -9.67
N PRO A 395 -2.90 32.16 -9.07
CA PRO A 395 -4.09 32.98 -8.84
C PRO A 395 -4.91 33.36 -10.09
N ASP A 396 -4.28 33.40 -11.26
CA ASP A 396 -4.89 33.68 -12.56
C ASP A 396 -5.23 32.42 -13.38
N SER A 397 -5.20 31.25 -12.74
CA SER A 397 -5.52 29.97 -13.38
C SER A 397 -6.99 29.88 -13.78
N LYS A 398 -7.24 29.60 -15.07
CA LYS A 398 -8.57 29.30 -15.62
C LYS A 398 -9.25 28.09 -14.98
N VAL A 399 -8.46 27.17 -14.40
CA VAL A 399 -9.02 26.03 -13.65
C VAL A 399 -9.75 26.56 -12.42
N LEU A 400 -9.13 27.47 -11.66
CA LEU A 400 -9.70 27.97 -10.41
C LEU A 400 -10.92 28.88 -10.62
N GLU A 401 -10.98 29.60 -11.74
CA GLU A 401 -12.14 30.45 -12.10
C GLU A 401 -13.46 29.66 -12.13
N LYS A 402 -13.44 28.38 -12.54
CA LYS A 402 -14.65 27.54 -12.57
C LYS A 402 -15.13 27.08 -11.19
N LEU A 403 -14.29 27.17 -10.15
CA LEU A 403 -14.66 26.73 -8.79
C LEU A 403 -15.65 27.67 -8.09
N VAL A 404 -15.85 28.88 -8.63
CA VAL A 404 -16.83 29.86 -8.09
C VAL A 404 -18.24 29.28 -8.04
N ASP A 405 -18.57 28.33 -8.92
CA ASP A 405 -19.89 27.69 -8.98
C ASP A 405 -20.13 26.63 -7.88
N LEU A 406 -19.08 26.16 -7.19
CA LEU A 406 -19.21 25.13 -6.15
C LEU A 406 -20.09 25.60 -4.98
N SER A 407 -20.09 26.90 -4.67
CA SER A 407 -20.88 27.47 -3.57
C SER A 407 -22.39 27.36 -3.76
N LYS A 408 -22.87 26.98 -4.96
CA LYS A 408 -24.30 26.78 -5.27
C LYS A 408 -24.84 25.41 -4.84
N LYS A 409 -23.98 24.50 -4.35
CA LYS A 409 -24.37 23.13 -3.99
C LYS A 409 -24.83 23.03 -2.53
N ASN A 410 -26.14 23.08 -2.31
CA ASN A 410 -26.72 23.17 -0.96
C ASN A 410 -26.84 21.83 -0.20
N ASN A 411 -26.57 20.69 -0.86
CA ASN A 411 -26.76 19.35 -0.28
C ASN A 411 -25.48 18.72 0.29
N VAL A 412 -24.35 19.42 0.24
CA VAL A 412 -23.07 18.97 0.79
C VAL A 412 -22.56 20.04 1.76
N LYS A 413 -22.31 19.66 3.01
CA LYS A 413 -21.73 20.60 3.98
C LYS A 413 -20.22 20.69 3.75
N MET A 414 -19.71 21.89 3.49
CA MET A 414 -18.31 22.12 3.19
C MET A 414 -17.71 23.10 4.20
N VAL A 415 -16.58 22.73 4.79
CA VAL A 415 -15.81 23.61 5.68
C VAL A 415 -14.36 23.61 5.22
N SER A 416 -13.78 24.80 5.17
CA SER A 416 -12.35 24.96 4.94
C SER A 416 -11.60 25.11 6.25
N PHE A 417 -10.48 24.42 6.36
CA PHE A 417 -9.53 24.50 7.45
C PHE A 417 -8.19 25.00 6.92
N MET A 418 -7.55 25.92 7.64
CA MET A 418 -6.20 26.38 7.30
C MET A 418 -5.36 26.61 8.55
N GLY A 419 -4.04 26.55 8.38
CA GLY A 419 -3.09 26.98 9.40
C GLY A 419 -3.09 28.50 9.60
N THR A 420 -2.38 28.98 10.62
CA THR A 420 -2.25 30.42 10.94
C THR A 420 -0.82 30.94 10.80
N LYS A 421 0.15 30.08 10.55
CA LYS A 421 1.57 30.48 10.46
C LYS A 421 2.31 29.71 9.38
N PRO A 422 3.29 30.33 8.70
CA PRO A 422 4.17 29.63 7.78
C PRO A 422 5.13 28.65 8.51
N PRO A 423 5.67 27.64 7.81
CA PRO A 423 6.61 26.69 8.39
C PRO A 423 7.98 27.33 8.64
N PHE A 424 8.81 26.66 9.44
CA PHE A 424 10.22 27.03 9.70
C PHE A 424 10.44 28.43 10.28
N GLY A 425 9.43 29.02 10.92
CA GLY A 425 9.52 30.37 11.47
C GLY A 425 9.61 31.46 10.40
N VAL A 426 9.27 31.14 9.15
CA VAL A 426 9.20 32.13 8.08
C VAL A 426 8.07 33.12 8.39
N ASP A 427 8.38 34.41 8.41
CA ASP A 427 7.40 35.49 8.44
C ASP A 427 7.97 36.68 7.68
N VAL A 428 7.36 37.01 6.54
CA VAL A 428 7.84 38.12 5.69
C VAL A 428 7.17 39.45 6.01
N LYS A 429 6.41 39.52 7.10
CA LYS A 429 5.68 40.71 7.53
C LYS A 429 6.59 41.93 7.63
N GLY A 430 6.13 43.06 7.08
CA GLY A 430 6.87 44.32 7.09
C GLY A 430 8.02 44.40 6.08
N SER A 431 8.29 43.34 5.32
CA SER A 431 9.21 43.35 4.19
C SER A 431 8.47 43.67 2.88
N THR A 432 9.21 43.99 1.81
CA THR A 432 8.59 44.15 0.48
C THR A 432 8.11 42.82 -0.12
N LEU A 433 8.55 41.66 0.41
CA LEU A 433 8.10 40.34 -0.02
C LEU A 433 6.66 40.04 0.39
N GLU A 434 6.12 40.70 1.42
CA GLU A 434 4.71 40.54 1.87
C GLU A 434 3.70 40.75 0.73
N LYS A 435 4.00 41.66 -0.21
CA LYS A 435 3.13 41.92 -1.37
C LYS A 435 3.11 40.75 -2.38
N PHE A 436 4.20 39.98 -2.44
CA PHE A 436 4.36 38.87 -3.37
C PHE A 436 3.93 37.55 -2.74
N TYR A 437 4.12 37.38 -1.43
CA TYR A 437 3.86 36.14 -0.71
C TYR A 437 3.01 36.37 0.56
N PRO A 438 1.73 36.74 0.42
CA PRO A 438 0.83 36.87 1.56
C PRO A 438 0.62 35.54 2.33
N GLU A 439 0.92 34.41 1.70
CA GLU A 439 0.91 33.07 2.30
C GLU A 439 2.01 32.91 3.37
N LEU A 440 3.08 33.70 3.28
CA LEU A 440 4.26 33.65 4.15
C LEU A 440 4.23 34.70 5.26
N VAL A 441 3.04 35.23 5.58
CA VAL A 441 2.82 36.21 6.65
C VAL A 441 1.95 35.60 7.74
N LYS A 442 2.42 35.70 8.99
CA LYS A 442 1.72 35.10 10.14
C LYS A 442 0.33 35.72 10.33
N GLY A 443 -0.68 34.87 10.45
CA GLY A 443 -2.10 35.23 10.60
C GLY A 443 -2.82 35.52 9.28
N THR A 444 -2.10 35.62 8.16
CA THR A 444 -2.70 35.81 6.82
C THR A 444 -2.45 34.64 5.88
N GLY A 445 -1.57 33.71 6.25
CA GLY A 445 -1.36 32.44 5.55
C GLY A 445 -0.72 31.36 6.42
N ASP A 446 -0.76 30.15 5.90
CA ASP A 446 -0.23 28.93 6.55
C ASP A 446 1.09 28.44 5.94
N GLY A 447 1.72 29.27 5.10
CA GLY A 447 2.92 28.93 4.35
C GLY A 447 2.67 28.49 2.91
N VAL A 448 1.47 28.02 2.57
CA VAL A 448 1.11 27.57 1.22
C VAL A 448 -0.12 28.30 0.69
N VAL A 449 -1.07 28.61 1.57
CA VAL A 449 -2.35 29.21 1.23
C VAL A 449 -2.60 30.44 2.10
N SER A 450 -3.12 31.49 1.48
CA SER A 450 -3.53 32.72 2.16
C SER A 450 -4.99 32.62 2.61
N VAL A 451 -5.38 33.38 3.63
CA VAL A 451 -6.76 33.42 4.16
C VAL A 451 -7.77 33.75 3.06
N THR A 452 -7.39 34.59 2.10
CA THR A 452 -8.25 35.01 0.98
C THR A 452 -8.41 33.91 -0.08
N SER A 453 -7.45 33.00 -0.19
CA SER A 453 -7.47 31.87 -1.13
C SER A 453 -8.05 30.60 -0.50
N ALA A 454 -7.96 30.45 0.83
CA ALA A 454 -8.39 29.24 1.54
C ALA A 454 -9.89 28.95 1.49
N LYS A 455 -10.74 29.88 1.01
CA LYS A 455 -12.19 29.67 0.97
C LYS A 455 -12.85 30.25 -0.27
N LEU A 456 -13.94 29.62 -0.67
CA LEU A 456 -14.90 30.20 -1.61
C LEU A 456 -15.91 31.09 -0.89
N LYS A 457 -16.71 31.83 -1.66
CA LYS A 457 -17.81 32.64 -1.13
C LYS A 457 -18.79 31.73 -0.37
N ASP A 458 -19.25 32.19 0.79
CA ASP A 458 -20.22 31.50 1.67
C ASP A 458 -19.73 30.19 2.31
N MET A 459 -18.45 29.83 2.13
CA MET A 459 -17.82 28.69 2.81
C MET A 459 -17.27 29.13 4.17
N GLU A 460 -17.54 28.34 5.21
CA GLU A 460 -16.94 28.53 6.54
C GLU A 460 -15.43 28.29 6.47
N LEU A 461 -14.66 29.16 7.13
CA LEU A 461 -13.22 29.02 7.27
C LEU A 461 -12.88 28.94 8.75
N VAL A 462 -12.25 27.83 9.12
CA VAL A 462 -11.74 27.55 10.45
C VAL A 462 -10.22 27.66 10.42
N GLN A 463 -9.66 28.54 11.23
CA GLN A 463 -8.21 28.66 11.36
C GLN A 463 -7.72 27.88 12.58
N ILE A 464 -6.66 27.09 12.40
CA ILE A 464 -6.04 26.25 13.43
C ILE A 464 -4.57 26.68 13.57
N ASP A 465 -4.04 26.73 14.80
CA ASP A 465 -2.61 27.03 14.98
C ASP A 465 -1.73 25.94 14.35
N GLY A 466 -0.81 26.35 13.48
CA GLY A 466 0.03 25.45 12.70
C GLY A 466 0.30 25.95 11.29
N ASP A 467 1.22 25.28 10.60
CA ASP A 467 1.48 25.46 9.17
C ASP A 467 0.76 24.40 8.34
N ALA A 468 0.70 24.59 7.02
CA ALA A 468 -0.02 23.74 6.07
C ALA A 468 0.30 22.23 6.16
N TYR A 469 1.48 21.86 6.68
CA TYR A 469 1.96 20.48 6.76
C TYR A 469 1.74 19.82 8.13
N THR A 470 1.39 20.59 9.16
CA THR A 470 1.36 20.08 10.55
C THR A 470 0.02 20.28 11.24
N PHE A 471 -0.74 21.33 10.93
CA PHE A 471 -1.94 21.69 11.70
C PHE A 471 -3.00 20.59 11.69
N TYR A 472 -3.10 19.81 10.61
CA TYR A 472 -4.09 18.73 10.47
C TYR A 472 -3.83 17.54 11.40
N SER A 473 -2.66 17.47 12.04
CA SER A 473 -2.34 16.47 13.05
C SER A 473 -2.65 16.94 14.48
N SER A 474 -3.04 18.20 14.65
CA SER A 474 -3.37 18.77 15.97
C SER A 474 -4.69 18.24 16.52
N ASN A 475 -4.80 18.16 17.84
CA ASN A 475 -6.04 17.77 18.50
C ASN A 475 -7.20 18.73 18.17
N ASP A 476 -6.94 20.03 18.09
CA ASP A 476 -7.97 21.04 17.79
C ASP A 476 -8.59 20.83 16.40
N PHE A 477 -7.75 20.56 15.37
CA PHE A 477 -8.26 20.18 14.06
C PHE A 477 -9.05 18.87 14.12
N VAL A 478 -8.53 17.84 14.78
CA VAL A 478 -9.17 16.51 14.86
C VAL A 478 -10.54 16.59 15.53
N GLU A 479 -10.68 17.36 16.60
CA GLU A 479 -11.96 17.54 17.30
C GLU A 479 -12.99 18.24 16.41
N LYS A 480 -12.62 19.33 15.75
CA LYS A 480 -13.52 20.04 14.82
C LYS A 480 -13.87 19.20 13.59
N LEU A 481 -12.92 18.41 13.09
CA LEU A 481 -13.17 17.48 11.99
C LEU A 481 -14.18 16.40 12.39
N LYS A 482 -14.05 15.83 13.61
CA LYS A 482 -15.02 14.86 14.15
C LYS A 482 -16.40 15.47 14.32
N GLN A 483 -16.49 16.72 14.78
CA GLN A 483 -17.76 17.45 14.87
C GLN A 483 -18.39 17.67 13.48
N LEU A 484 -17.59 18.07 12.49
CA LEU A 484 -18.06 18.23 11.11
C LEU A 484 -18.63 16.93 10.54
N PHE A 485 -17.94 15.81 10.79
CA PHE A 485 -18.33 14.49 10.30
C PHE A 485 -19.28 13.75 11.23
N GLU A 486 -19.80 14.40 12.26
CA GLU A 486 -20.76 13.78 13.17
C GLU A 486 -21.92 13.14 12.39
N PHE A 487 -22.28 11.93 12.78
CA PHE A 487 -23.36 11.17 12.17
C PHE A 487 -24.26 10.72 13.32
N GLY A 488 -25.45 11.32 13.39
CA GLY A 488 -26.45 11.00 14.40
C GLY A 488 -26.92 9.55 14.27
N GLU A 489 -27.56 9.04 15.32
CA GLU A 489 -28.19 7.71 15.30
C GLU A 489 -29.15 7.61 14.12
N ILE A 490 -29.06 6.52 13.35
CA ILE A 490 -30.09 6.20 12.36
C ILE A 490 -31.38 5.99 13.14
N LYS A 491 -32.32 6.93 13.02
CA LYS A 491 -33.69 6.71 13.44
C LYS A 491 -34.28 5.65 12.53
N ILE A 492 -34.26 4.41 13.00
CA ILE A 492 -35.02 3.33 12.39
C ILE A 492 -36.49 3.81 12.45
N PRO A 493 -37.17 3.99 11.30
CA PRO A 493 -38.56 4.41 11.31
C PRO A 493 -39.36 3.43 12.17
N GLU A 494 -40.25 3.95 13.00
CA GLU A 494 -41.21 3.11 13.72
C GLU A 494 -41.93 2.24 12.69
N TYR A 495 -41.92 0.93 12.94
CA TYR A 495 -42.62 -0.04 12.12
C TYR A 495 -44.08 0.40 11.98
N LYS A 496 -44.50 0.79 10.77
CA LYS A 496 -45.93 0.86 10.46
C LYS A 496 -46.36 -0.57 10.20
N ASP A 497 -47.36 -1.03 10.96
CA ASP A 497 -48.03 -2.31 10.71
C ASP A 497 -48.62 -2.29 9.29
N ASP A 498 -47.90 -2.91 8.35
CA ASP A 498 -48.47 -3.26 7.07
C ASP A 498 -49.35 -4.50 7.27
N ASN A 499 -50.64 -4.38 6.96
CA ASN A 499 -51.66 -5.43 7.06
C ASN A 499 -51.46 -6.56 6.02
N TYR A 500 -50.27 -7.15 5.94
CA TYR A 500 -50.04 -8.38 5.21
C TYR A 500 -50.06 -9.58 6.16
N ARG A 501 -50.89 -10.57 5.83
CA ARG A 501 -50.85 -11.87 6.50
C ARG A 501 -49.60 -12.61 6.07
N GLU A 502 -48.53 -12.43 6.82
CA GLU A 502 -47.35 -13.28 6.72
C GLU A 502 -47.51 -14.52 7.62
N TYR A 503 -47.51 -15.69 7.00
CA TYR A 503 -47.24 -16.95 7.68
C TYR A 503 -45.73 -17.13 7.78
N VAL A 504 -45.16 -16.68 8.89
CA VAL A 504 -43.80 -17.01 9.30
C VAL A 504 -43.91 -17.97 10.49
N SER A 505 -43.20 -19.09 10.42
CA SER A 505 -43.22 -20.08 11.49
C SER A 505 -42.71 -19.44 12.78
N LYS A 506 -43.33 -19.78 13.93
CA LYS A 506 -42.96 -19.24 15.26
C LYS A 506 -41.45 -19.32 15.55
N THR A 507 -40.80 -20.34 14.99
CA THR A 507 -39.37 -20.65 15.11
C THR A 507 -38.46 -19.63 14.41
N GLU A 508 -38.89 -19.00 13.32
CA GLU A 508 -38.09 -18.01 12.58
C GLU A 508 -38.13 -16.62 13.25
N LYS A 509 -39.29 -16.22 13.79
CA LYS A 509 -39.44 -14.98 14.56
C LYS A 509 -38.63 -14.97 15.86
N GLU A 510 -38.52 -16.11 16.52
CA GLU A 510 -37.69 -16.23 17.74
C GLU A 510 -36.18 -16.17 17.42
N LYS A 511 -35.77 -16.63 16.22
CA LYS A 511 -34.38 -16.59 15.74
C LYS A 511 -33.91 -15.17 15.42
N GLU A 512 -34.76 -14.36 14.79
CA GLU A 512 -34.44 -12.99 14.37
C GLU A 512 -34.33 -12.00 15.55
N VAL A 513 -35.18 -12.19 16.57
CA VAL A 513 -35.14 -11.40 17.83
C VAL A 513 -33.94 -11.76 18.71
N TYR A 514 -33.36 -12.96 18.55
CA TYR A 514 -32.16 -13.38 19.27
C TYR A 514 -30.88 -12.84 18.61
N LEU A 515 -30.78 -12.94 17.28
CA LEU A 515 -29.62 -12.45 16.50
C LEU A 515 -29.38 -10.93 16.65
N SER A 516 -30.44 -10.14 16.83
CA SER A 516 -30.35 -8.68 17.03
C SER A 516 -29.86 -8.24 18.41
N LYS A 517 -29.65 -9.18 19.37
CA LYS A 517 -29.19 -8.88 20.74
C LYS A 517 -27.75 -9.30 21.03
N LEU A 518 -27.03 -9.86 20.06
CA LEU A 518 -25.70 -10.47 20.27
C LEU A 518 -24.56 -9.49 19.93
N ARG A 519 -23.61 -9.29 20.87
CA ARG A 519 -22.39 -8.48 20.66
C ARG A 519 -21.25 -9.38 20.19
N PRO A 520 -20.64 -9.23 18.99
CA PRO A 520 -19.51 -10.08 18.59
C PRO A 520 -18.30 -9.93 19.53
N TYR A 521 -17.43 -10.96 19.63
CA TYR A 521 -16.13 -10.81 20.31
C TYR A 521 -15.30 -9.74 19.60
N ARG A 522 -14.83 -8.74 20.36
CA ARG A 522 -14.06 -7.62 19.82
C ARG A 522 -12.59 -7.83 20.12
N PHE A 523 -11.75 -7.63 19.10
CA PHE A 523 -10.30 -7.59 19.26
C PHE A 523 -9.84 -6.12 19.18
N ASP A 524 -9.84 -5.44 20.33
CA ASP A 524 -9.47 -4.01 20.46
C ASP A 524 -7.95 -3.80 20.58
N GLY A 525 -7.18 -4.58 19.82
CA GLY A 525 -5.73 -4.62 19.98
C GLY A 525 -5.31 -5.16 21.34
N ALA A 526 -4.06 -5.57 21.42
CA ALA A 526 -3.55 -6.18 22.61
C ALA A 526 -3.07 -5.14 23.63
N LYS A 527 -3.71 -5.08 24.79
CA LYS A 527 -3.13 -4.44 25.99
C LYS A 527 -2.36 -5.48 26.80
N ILE A 528 -1.10 -5.19 27.07
CA ILE A 528 -0.31 -5.92 28.08
C ILE A 528 -0.93 -5.57 29.44
N SER A 529 -1.35 -6.58 30.18
CA SER A 529 -1.75 -6.43 31.56
C SER A 529 -0.67 -7.06 32.43
N ASP A 530 -0.25 -6.35 33.48
CA ASP A 530 0.77 -6.82 34.43
C ASP A 530 0.20 -7.82 35.46
N SER A 531 -1.08 -8.20 35.36
CA SER A 531 -1.72 -9.14 36.29
C SER A 531 -1.50 -10.59 35.86
N ILE A 532 -0.73 -11.34 36.65
CA ILE A 532 -0.61 -12.79 36.50
C ILE A 532 -1.98 -13.42 36.83
N ILE A 533 -2.69 -13.90 35.80
CA ILE A 533 -4.01 -14.55 35.92
C ILE A 533 -3.82 -16.05 36.20
N VAL A 534 -2.72 -16.65 35.75
CA VAL A 534 -2.43 -18.08 35.95
C VAL A 534 -1.12 -18.22 36.74
N ASP A 535 -1.23 -18.62 38.01
CA ASP A 535 -0.08 -18.77 38.92
C ASP A 535 0.40 -20.23 38.93
N PHE A 536 1.71 -20.46 38.75
CA PHE A 536 2.27 -21.79 38.97
C PHE A 536 2.13 -22.18 40.46
N GLU A 537 1.51 -23.32 40.72
CA GLU A 537 1.32 -23.83 42.09
C GLU A 537 2.39 -24.87 42.43
N LYS A 538 2.47 -25.94 41.63
CA LYS A 538 3.42 -27.03 41.85
C LYS A 538 3.55 -27.94 40.64
N LYS A 539 4.66 -28.68 40.62
CA LYS A 539 4.85 -29.83 39.74
C LYS A 539 4.33 -31.09 40.44
N LEU A 540 3.61 -31.92 39.69
CA LEU A 540 3.14 -33.25 40.10
C LEU A 540 3.97 -34.30 39.35
N ASP A 541 4.63 -35.17 40.09
CA ASP A 541 5.45 -36.27 39.55
C ASP A 541 4.58 -37.51 39.26
N PHE A 542 3.50 -37.32 38.51
CA PHE A 542 2.63 -38.41 38.07
C PHE A 542 3.12 -38.96 36.72
N PRO A 543 3.28 -40.29 36.57
CA PRO A 543 3.74 -40.87 35.31
C PRO A 543 2.70 -40.77 34.19
N GLY A 544 3.15 -40.54 32.95
CA GLY A 544 2.29 -40.56 31.78
C GLY A 544 2.40 -39.31 30.92
N ASN A 545 1.85 -39.39 29.71
CA ASN A 545 1.86 -38.31 28.71
C ASN A 545 0.44 -37.85 28.32
N GLN A 546 -0.59 -38.44 28.91
CA GLN A 546 -1.99 -38.08 28.73
C GLN A 546 -2.62 -37.82 30.10
N ILE A 547 -3.64 -36.96 30.13
CA ILE A 547 -4.35 -36.58 31.36
C ILE A 547 -5.86 -36.55 31.12
N ALA A 548 -6.63 -36.95 32.13
CA ALA A 548 -8.06 -36.71 32.21
C ALA A 548 -8.45 -36.54 33.68
N ILE A 549 -9.40 -35.64 33.97
CA ILE A 549 -9.85 -35.38 35.34
C ILE A 549 -11.34 -35.69 35.47
N PHE A 550 -11.69 -36.41 36.52
CA PHE A 550 -13.08 -36.68 36.88
C PHE A 550 -13.25 -36.69 38.41
N LYS A 551 -14.16 -35.84 38.93
CA LYS A 551 -14.44 -35.68 40.37
C LYS A 551 -13.15 -35.51 41.19
N SER A 552 -12.29 -34.58 40.78
CA SER A 552 -11.01 -34.26 41.43
C SER A 552 -9.99 -35.41 41.51
N VAL A 553 -10.21 -36.51 40.77
CA VAL A 553 -9.19 -37.54 40.56
C VAL A 553 -8.46 -37.26 39.25
N ILE A 554 -7.15 -37.10 39.33
CA ILE A 554 -6.27 -36.86 38.19
C ILE A 554 -5.82 -38.20 37.63
N TYR A 555 -6.37 -38.59 36.49
CA TYR A 555 -5.96 -39.77 35.75
C TYR A 555 -4.84 -39.42 34.79
N THR A 556 -3.80 -40.24 34.77
CA THR A 556 -2.66 -40.09 33.86
C THR A 556 -2.40 -41.41 33.15
N GLY A 557 -2.11 -41.34 31.86
CA GLY A 557 -1.95 -42.51 31.00
C GLY A 557 -0.66 -42.41 30.18
N GLY A 558 0.01 -43.53 29.98
CA GLY A 558 1.23 -43.60 29.18
C GLY A 558 1.64 -45.04 28.86
N PRO A 559 2.90 -45.26 28.45
CA PRO A 559 3.42 -46.59 28.11
C PRO A 559 3.34 -47.62 29.25
N ASP A 560 3.46 -47.16 30.50
CA ASP A 560 3.65 -48.04 31.66
C ASP A 560 2.35 -48.36 32.43
N GLY A 561 1.25 -47.69 32.10
CA GLY A 561 0.00 -47.88 32.82
C GLY A 561 -0.93 -46.66 32.86
N LEU A 562 -2.06 -46.89 33.52
CA LEU A 562 -2.99 -45.86 33.99
C LEU A 562 -2.72 -45.61 35.47
N TYR A 563 -2.66 -44.35 35.87
CA TYR A 563 -2.48 -43.94 37.27
C TYR A 563 -3.61 -42.98 37.68
N GLY A 564 -4.07 -43.07 38.92
CA GLY A 564 -5.00 -42.13 39.55
C GLY A 564 -4.32 -41.46 40.74
N ASN A 565 -4.20 -40.13 40.71
CA ASN A 565 -3.47 -39.34 41.71
C ASN A 565 -2.06 -39.91 41.99
N GLY A 566 -1.36 -40.37 40.95
CA GLY A 566 -0.02 -40.98 41.02
C GLY A 566 0.01 -42.46 41.39
N THR A 567 -1.11 -43.05 41.84
CA THR A 567 -1.18 -44.48 42.17
C THR A 567 -1.51 -45.29 40.92
N LYS A 568 -0.72 -46.33 40.60
CA LYS A 568 -0.96 -47.20 39.45
C LYS A 568 -2.27 -47.97 39.61
N LEU A 569 -3.17 -47.85 38.63
CA LEU A 569 -4.48 -48.50 38.58
C LEU A 569 -4.52 -49.67 37.59
N LEU A 570 -3.74 -49.59 36.52
CA LEU A 570 -3.71 -50.60 35.46
C LEU A 570 -2.32 -50.64 34.81
N GLU A 571 -1.84 -51.84 34.50
CA GLU A 571 -0.56 -52.04 33.79
C GLU A 571 -0.73 -52.08 32.28
N GLY A 572 0.32 -51.63 31.58
CA GLY A 572 0.41 -51.67 30.13
C GLY A 572 0.02 -50.35 29.45
N PRO A 573 0.26 -50.24 28.14
CA PRO A 573 0.18 -48.97 27.44
C PRO A 573 -1.26 -48.46 27.34
N ILE A 574 -1.45 -47.20 27.70
CA ILE A 574 -2.72 -46.49 27.66
C ILE A 574 -2.74 -45.53 26.47
N PHE A 575 -3.80 -45.59 25.67
CA PHE A 575 -4.01 -44.69 24.54
C PHE A 575 -5.36 -43.98 24.62
N ASN A 576 -5.38 -42.75 24.12
CA ASN A 576 -6.58 -41.92 24.01
C ASN A 576 -7.32 -41.73 25.35
N LEU A 577 -6.58 -41.45 26.41
CA LEU A 577 -7.16 -41.12 27.71
C LEU A 577 -7.82 -39.74 27.64
N LYS A 578 -9.13 -39.68 27.91
CA LYS A 578 -9.91 -38.44 27.95
C LYS A 578 -11.13 -38.55 28.85
N ARG A 579 -11.69 -37.41 29.25
CA ARG A 579 -12.93 -37.33 30.03
C ARG A 579 -14.13 -37.89 29.25
N SER A 580 -15.03 -38.56 29.98
CA SER A 580 -16.29 -39.11 29.46
C SER A 580 -17.47 -38.72 30.38
N PHE A 581 -18.70 -39.01 29.95
CA PHE A 581 -19.89 -38.84 30.77
C PHE A 581 -19.79 -39.73 32.02
N GLY A 582 -19.54 -39.11 33.17
CA GLY A 582 -19.47 -39.82 34.45
C GLY A 582 -18.20 -40.64 34.70
N GLY A 583 -17.11 -40.40 33.95
CA GLY A 583 -15.84 -41.12 34.15
C GLY A 583 -14.75 -40.71 33.15
N VAL A 584 -13.81 -41.61 32.87
CA VAL A 584 -12.76 -41.46 31.86
C VAL A 584 -12.81 -42.61 30.84
N SER A 585 -12.46 -42.30 29.60
CA SER A 585 -12.38 -43.22 28.46
C SER A 585 -10.93 -43.41 28.06
N PHE A 586 -10.51 -44.64 27.80
CA PHE A 586 -9.19 -44.95 27.24
C PHE A 586 -9.20 -46.33 26.57
N ARG A 587 -8.12 -46.69 25.88
CA ARG A 587 -7.91 -48.06 25.39
C ARG A 587 -6.55 -48.60 25.80
N THR A 588 -6.50 -49.92 25.92
CA THR A 588 -5.27 -50.71 25.89
C THR A 588 -5.12 -51.31 24.47
N PRO A 589 -4.09 -52.11 24.18
CA PRO A 589 -3.98 -52.82 22.91
C PRO A 589 -5.16 -53.76 22.61
N ASN A 590 -5.82 -54.28 23.66
CA ASN A 590 -6.80 -55.36 23.53
C ASN A 590 -8.23 -54.96 23.87
N GLU A 591 -8.44 -53.90 24.66
CA GLU A 591 -9.77 -53.52 25.15
C GLU A 591 -9.94 -51.99 25.20
N ILE A 592 -11.17 -51.52 24.99
CA ILE A 592 -11.60 -50.15 25.26
C ILE A 592 -12.27 -50.11 26.64
N TYR A 593 -11.99 -49.07 27.42
CA TYR A 593 -12.44 -48.93 28.80
C TYR A 593 -13.24 -47.66 29.01
N PHE A 594 -14.37 -47.82 29.71
CA PHE A 594 -14.95 -46.75 30.52
C PHE A 594 -14.63 -47.03 31.99
N TYR A 595 -14.04 -46.04 32.66
CA TYR A 595 -13.62 -46.17 34.05
C TYR A 595 -14.16 -45.02 34.89
N SER A 596 -14.80 -45.35 36.00
CA SER A 596 -15.11 -44.44 37.10
C SER A 596 -14.83 -45.17 38.42
N PRO A 597 -14.71 -44.46 39.56
CA PRO A 597 -14.48 -45.10 40.86
C PRO A 597 -15.51 -46.17 41.24
N ALA A 598 -16.72 -46.11 40.68
CA ALA A 598 -17.80 -47.05 40.95
C ALA A 598 -18.02 -48.11 39.86
N ILE A 599 -17.61 -47.82 38.61
CA ILE A 599 -17.99 -48.62 37.44
C ILE A 599 -16.78 -48.78 36.52
N LYS A 600 -16.45 -50.04 36.18
CA LYS A 600 -15.47 -50.39 35.16
C LYS A 600 -16.17 -51.23 34.09
N LYS A 601 -16.29 -50.68 32.88
CA LYS A 601 -16.81 -51.41 31.71
C LYS A 601 -15.70 -51.59 30.67
N LYS A 602 -15.76 -52.74 30.01
CA LYS A 602 -14.84 -53.17 28.95
C LYS A 602 -15.62 -53.36 27.66
N TYR A 603 -15.01 -52.96 26.56
CA TYR A 603 -15.56 -53.08 25.22
C TYR A 603 -14.50 -53.62 24.27
N ASN A 604 -14.93 -54.26 23.19
CA ASN A 604 -14.03 -54.74 22.14
C ASN A 604 -13.29 -53.57 21.49
N VAL A 605 -12.04 -53.79 21.10
CA VAL A 605 -11.27 -52.78 20.36
C VAL A 605 -11.87 -52.60 18.98
N VAL A 606 -12.06 -51.33 18.62
CA VAL A 606 -12.40 -50.90 17.28
C VAL A 606 -11.29 -49.95 16.81
N TYR A 607 -10.70 -50.23 15.65
CA TYR A 607 -9.65 -49.40 15.06
C TYR A 607 -10.28 -48.26 14.27
N VAL A 608 -10.43 -47.12 14.94
CA VAL A 608 -11.14 -45.94 14.45
C VAL A 608 -10.26 -44.71 14.62
N THR A 609 -10.59 -43.57 14.00
CA THR A 609 -9.77 -42.36 14.14
C THR A 609 -9.86 -41.78 15.55
N ASP A 610 -11.04 -41.85 16.16
CA ASP A 610 -11.26 -41.49 17.56
C ASP A 610 -12.48 -42.24 18.12
N PHE A 611 -12.52 -42.44 19.44
CA PHE A 611 -13.62 -43.11 20.14
C PHE A 611 -13.89 -42.46 21.49
N LEU A 612 -15.09 -42.65 22.05
CA LEU A 612 -15.42 -42.28 23.42
C LEU A 612 -16.23 -43.39 24.07
N ALA A 613 -15.66 -44.07 25.07
CA ALA A 613 -16.36 -45.04 25.88
C ALA A 613 -17.18 -44.34 26.97
N THR A 614 -18.44 -44.72 27.12
CA THR A 614 -19.36 -44.27 28.17
C THR A 614 -19.88 -45.48 28.95
N GLN A 615 -20.79 -45.27 29.90
CA GLN A 615 -21.47 -46.38 30.55
C GLN A 615 -22.39 -47.14 29.58
N GLU A 616 -22.88 -46.50 28.54
CA GLU A 616 -23.88 -47.05 27.61
C GLU A 616 -23.22 -47.81 26.45
N GLY A 617 -22.00 -47.43 26.08
CA GLY A 617 -21.18 -48.15 25.11
C GLY A 617 -20.11 -47.25 24.50
N VAL A 618 -19.75 -47.45 23.24
CA VAL A 618 -18.63 -46.72 22.61
C VAL A 618 -19.13 -45.93 21.41
N TYR A 619 -18.95 -44.61 21.45
CA TYR A 619 -19.07 -43.76 20.27
C TYR A 619 -17.80 -43.86 19.43
N THR A 620 -17.92 -43.91 18.11
CA THR A 620 -16.77 -44.06 17.20
C THR A 620 -16.80 -43.09 16.03
N ALA A 621 -15.62 -42.62 15.61
CA ALA A 621 -15.42 -41.81 14.41
C ALA A 621 -14.62 -42.61 13.37
N ASN A 622 -15.23 -42.89 12.23
CA ASN A 622 -14.67 -43.69 11.13
C ASN A 622 -14.35 -42.79 9.94
N ASN A 623 -13.10 -42.83 9.46
CA ASN A 623 -12.66 -42.03 8.32
C ASN A 623 -12.83 -42.80 7.01
N ALA A 624 -13.42 -42.14 6.01
CA ALA A 624 -13.59 -42.63 4.65
C ALA A 624 -13.24 -41.50 3.65
N GLY A 625 -11.95 -41.23 3.48
CA GLY A 625 -11.46 -40.21 2.54
C GLY A 625 -11.64 -38.79 3.05
N GLU A 626 -12.57 -38.04 2.44
CA GLU A 626 -12.92 -36.66 2.83
C GLU A 626 -14.15 -36.58 3.73
N ILE A 627 -14.67 -37.71 4.18
CA ILE A 627 -15.83 -37.81 5.06
C ILE A 627 -15.48 -38.65 6.29
N VAL A 628 -15.90 -38.19 7.45
CA VAL A 628 -15.82 -38.91 8.72
C VAL A 628 -17.22 -39.20 9.23
N SER A 629 -17.54 -40.47 9.40
CA SER A 629 -18.84 -40.94 9.92
C SER A 629 -18.76 -41.18 11.42
N PHE A 630 -19.70 -40.61 12.17
CA PHE A 630 -19.81 -40.78 13.62
C PHE A 630 -20.96 -41.75 13.95
N TRP A 631 -20.72 -42.66 14.90
CA TRP A 631 -21.64 -43.73 15.26
C TRP A 631 -21.92 -43.75 16.76
N ASP A 632 -23.15 -44.12 17.13
CA ASP A 632 -23.59 -44.26 18.51
C ASP A 632 -23.24 -45.66 19.08
N PRO A 633 -23.37 -45.86 20.40
CA PRO A 633 -23.18 -47.15 21.06
C PRO A 633 -24.04 -48.31 20.54
N SER A 634 -25.17 -48.01 19.90
CA SER A 634 -26.09 -49.02 19.34
C SER A 634 -25.73 -49.41 17.91
N GLY A 635 -24.71 -48.77 17.32
CA GLY A 635 -24.29 -48.99 15.94
C GLY A 635 -25.08 -48.18 14.91
N ASN A 636 -25.86 -47.18 15.34
CA ASN A 636 -26.53 -46.26 14.41
C ASN A 636 -25.59 -45.13 14.02
N LYS A 637 -25.63 -44.75 12.74
CA LYS A 637 -24.90 -43.57 12.26
C LYS A 637 -25.59 -42.30 12.78
N ILE A 638 -24.81 -41.44 13.41
CA ILE A 638 -25.24 -40.15 13.94
C ILE A 638 -25.16 -39.10 12.84
N ILE A 639 -23.98 -38.92 12.23
CA ILE A 639 -23.76 -37.92 11.18
C ILE A 639 -22.51 -38.24 10.34
N ASP A 640 -22.50 -37.75 9.10
CA ASP A 640 -21.31 -37.68 8.24
C ASP A 640 -20.79 -36.23 8.20
N LEU A 641 -19.53 -36.03 8.59
CA LEU A 641 -18.87 -34.73 8.56
C LEU A 641 -17.75 -34.71 7.51
N LYS A 642 -17.66 -33.64 6.73
CA LYS A 642 -16.54 -33.37 5.83
C LYS A 642 -15.26 -33.18 6.64
N GLY A 643 -14.18 -33.84 6.24
CA GLY A 643 -12.87 -33.72 6.87
C GLY A 643 -11.99 -34.95 6.70
N GLN A 644 -10.72 -34.81 7.08
CA GLN A 644 -9.70 -35.86 6.96
C GLN A 644 -9.55 -36.71 8.22
N TYR A 645 -9.97 -36.21 9.38
CA TYR A 645 -9.92 -36.93 10.65
C TYR A 645 -11.01 -36.39 11.58
N GLY A 646 -11.54 -37.25 12.46
CA GLY A 646 -12.58 -36.89 13.43
C GLY A 646 -12.13 -37.03 14.86
N ARG A 647 -12.72 -36.22 15.74
CA ARG A 647 -12.52 -36.20 17.18
C ARG A 647 -13.86 -36.18 17.91
N ILE A 648 -13.90 -36.81 19.07
CA ILE A 648 -15.05 -36.88 19.96
C ILE A 648 -14.62 -36.37 21.33
N LYS A 649 -15.29 -35.33 21.83
CA LYS A 649 -15.01 -34.70 23.13
C LYS A 649 -16.29 -34.53 23.94
N VAL A 650 -16.16 -34.60 25.25
CA VAL A 650 -17.22 -34.23 26.20
C VAL A 650 -16.84 -32.91 26.85
N VAL A 651 -17.76 -31.95 26.81
CA VAL A 651 -17.66 -30.69 27.55
C VAL A 651 -18.95 -30.54 28.34
N ASP A 652 -18.83 -30.45 29.66
CA ASP A 652 -19.97 -30.47 30.58
C ASP A 652 -20.91 -31.66 30.30
N ASN A 653 -22.12 -31.37 29.82
CA ASN A 653 -23.14 -32.36 29.46
C ASN A 653 -23.38 -32.46 27.95
N TYR A 654 -22.42 -31.99 27.13
CA TYR A 654 -22.48 -32.01 25.67
C TYR A 654 -21.46 -32.98 25.09
N LEU A 655 -21.92 -33.79 24.14
CA LEU A 655 -21.07 -34.56 23.24
C LEU A 655 -20.78 -33.68 22.03
N ILE A 656 -19.50 -33.51 21.70
CA ILE A 656 -19.06 -32.73 20.55
C ILE A 656 -18.30 -33.66 19.61
N MET A 657 -18.75 -33.73 18.37
CA MET A 657 -18.13 -34.47 17.27
C MET A 657 -17.58 -33.46 16.28
N PHE A 658 -16.30 -33.51 15.95
CA PHE A 658 -15.74 -32.54 15.02
C PHE A 658 -14.64 -33.13 14.16
N THR A 659 -14.47 -32.56 12.97
CA THR A 659 -13.37 -32.81 12.06
C THR A 659 -12.49 -31.57 11.96
N ASN A 660 -11.49 -31.61 11.08
CA ASN A 660 -10.74 -30.41 10.73
C ASN A 660 -11.59 -29.30 10.04
N LYS A 661 -12.78 -29.63 9.50
CA LYS A 661 -13.62 -28.69 8.72
C LYS A 661 -15.03 -28.45 9.28
N GLN A 662 -15.56 -29.34 10.13
CA GLN A 662 -16.94 -29.26 10.60
C GLN A 662 -17.06 -29.67 12.07
N ILE A 663 -18.06 -29.13 12.76
CA ILE A 663 -18.41 -29.44 14.15
C ILE A 663 -19.89 -29.82 14.21
N TYR A 664 -20.21 -30.87 14.96
CA TYR A 664 -21.57 -31.31 15.23
C TYR A 664 -21.80 -31.56 16.73
N ILE A 665 -22.93 -31.06 17.23
CA ILE A 665 -23.35 -31.23 18.62
C ILE A 665 -24.73 -31.91 18.63
N PRO A 666 -24.81 -33.24 18.82
CA PRO A 666 -26.05 -34.00 18.64
C PRO A 666 -27.20 -33.50 19.51
N LYS A 667 -26.93 -33.15 20.77
CA LYS A 667 -27.94 -32.67 21.72
C LYS A 667 -28.63 -31.37 21.27
N LEU A 668 -27.97 -30.58 20.42
CA LEU A 668 -28.49 -29.33 19.87
C LEU A 668 -28.85 -29.45 18.38
N GLU A 669 -28.66 -30.63 17.78
CA GLU A 669 -28.74 -30.86 16.34
C GLU A 669 -27.97 -29.82 15.50
N LEU A 670 -26.87 -29.30 16.05
CA LEU A 670 -26.16 -28.15 15.50
C LEU A 670 -24.98 -28.60 14.64
N LEU A 671 -25.03 -28.31 13.34
CA LEU A 671 -23.93 -28.51 12.38
C LEU A 671 -23.29 -27.18 12.00
N LEU A 672 -21.98 -27.07 12.21
CA LEU A 672 -21.20 -25.85 12.01
C LEU A 672 -20.07 -26.09 11.01
N ASN A 673 -19.89 -25.14 10.09
CA ASN A 673 -18.87 -25.19 9.05
C ASN A 673 -17.78 -24.15 9.29
N VAL A 674 -16.54 -24.57 9.10
CA VAL A 674 -15.41 -23.65 9.03
C VAL A 674 -15.56 -22.74 7.78
N PRO A 675 -15.23 -21.44 7.86
CA PRO A 675 -15.30 -20.53 6.72
C PRO A 675 -14.28 -20.89 5.62
N GLU A 676 -14.65 -20.70 4.36
CA GLU A 676 -13.79 -20.91 3.20
C GLU A 676 -13.04 -19.62 2.82
N PHE A 677 -11.72 -19.72 2.62
CA PHE A 677 -10.85 -18.61 2.23
C PHE A 677 -10.06 -18.99 0.97
N GLU A 678 -10.00 -18.11 -0.04
CA GLU A 678 -9.42 -18.41 -1.38
C GLU A 678 -7.97 -18.92 -1.35
N ASN A 679 -7.18 -18.58 -0.33
CA ASN A 679 -5.75 -18.93 -0.25
C ASN A 679 -5.34 -19.59 1.07
N LYS A 680 -6.29 -20.16 1.82
CA LYS A 680 -6.01 -20.60 3.20
C LYS A 680 -6.90 -21.73 3.67
N GLY A 681 -6.26 -22.83 4.08
CA GLY A 681 -6.94 -23.94 4.76
C GLY A 681 -7.01 -23.69 6.27
N ILE A 682 -8.20 -23.88 6.85
CA ILE A 682 -8.37 -23.90 8.30
C ILE A 682 -8.51 -25.35 8.77
N ASP A 683 -7.80 -25.67 9.85
CA ASP A 683 -7.73 -27.00 10.44
C ASP A 683 -8.03 -26.91 11.95
N ILE A 684 -9.23 -27.31 12.37
CA ILE A 684 -9.65 -27.29 13.78
C ILE A 684 -8.83 -28.29 14.60
N SER A 685 -8.25 -27.83 15.72
CA SER A 685 -7.53 -28.68 16.67
C SER A 685 -8.33 -29.04 17.91
N ASP A 686 -9.08 -28.09 18.49
CA ASP A 686 -9.93 -28.33 19.66
C ASP A 686 -11.15 -27.40 19.70
N VAL A 687 -12.19 -27.83 20.42
CA VAL A 687 -13.51 -27.18 20.48
C VAL A 687 -14.03 -27.15 21.92
N ILE A 688 -14.76 -26.08 22.26
CA ILE A 688 -15.55 -25.98 23.48
C ILE A 688 -16.92 -25.38 23.18
N ILE A 689 -17.94 -25.80 23.92
CA ILE A 689 -19.24 -25.12 23.98
C ILE A 689 -19.34 -24.38 25.31
N TYR A 690 -19.78 -23.13 25.27
CA TYR A 690 -20.01 -22.34 26.46
C TYR A 690 -21.22 -21.42 26.28
N ARG A 691 -22.19 -21.52 27.21
CA ARG A 691 -23.50 -20.86 27.09
C ARG A 691 -24.12 -21.16 25.72
N ASN A 692 -24.31 -20.13 24.89
CA ASN A 692 -24.92 -20.25 23.56
C ASN A 692 -23.90 -20.06 22.43
N GLU A 693 -22.65 -20.47 22.67
CA GLU A 693 -21.53 -20.23 21.76
C GLU A 693 -20.69 -21.50 21.60
N VAL A 694 -20.25 -21.77 20.38
CA VAL A 694 -19.25 -22.79 20.09
C VAL A 694 -17.96 -22.10 19.67
N LEU A 695 -16.86 -22.50 20.28
CA LEU A 695 -15.56 -21.88 20.10
C LEU A 695 -14.56 -22.94 19.69
N ALA A 696 -13.72 -22.63 18.71
CA ALA A 696 -12.70 -23.56 18.24
C ALA A 696 -11.36 -22.87 18.05
N VAL A 697 -10.30 -23.63 18.30
CA VAL A 697 -8.92 -23.22 17.98
C VAL A 697 -8.41 -24.04 16.81
N THR A 698 -7.50 -23.46 16.02
CA THR A 698 -6.96 -24.09 14.82
C THR A 698 -5.49 -24.46 14.98
N ARG A 699 -5.02 -25.44 14.20
CA ARG A 699 -3.60 -25.79 14.14
C ARG A 699 -2.71 -24.62 13.71
N SER A 700 -3.23 -23.71 12.89
CA SER A 700 -2.56 -22.48 12.45
C SER A 700 -2.61 -21.33 13.47
N TYR A 701 -2.86 -21.62 14.75
CA TYR A 701 -2.95 -20.62 15.82
C TYR A 701 -4.06 -19.60 15.60
N GLY A 702 -5.19 -20.05 15.06
CA GLY A 702 -6.38 -19.25 14.81
C GLY A 702 -7.50 -19.51 15.81
N PHE A 703 -8.42 -18.54 15.92
CA PHE A 703 -9.61 -18.62 16.78
C PHE A 703 -10.88 -18.47 15.95
N LEU A 704 -11.78 -19.44 16.11
CA LEU A 704 -13.08 -19.53 15.47
C LEU A 704 -14.16 -19.35 16.53
N PHE A 705 -15.13 -18.50 16.21
CA PHE A 705 -16.32 -18.30 17.02
C PHE A 705 -17.57 -18.62 16.20
N TYR A 706 -18.45 -19.43 16.76
CA TYR A 706 -19.76 -19.77 16.22
C TYR A 706 -20.83 -19.34 17.21
N ASP A 707 -21.77 -18.55 16.71
CA ASP A 707 -23.05 -18.34 17.38
C ASP A 707 -23.93 -19.56 17.14
N ILE A 708 -24.64 -20.09 18.14
CA ILE A 708 -25.55 -21.25 17.95
C ILE A 708 -26.69 -20.92 16.95
N GLY A 709 -26.91 -19.64 16.61
CA GLY A 709 -27.77 -19.22 15.50
C GLY A 709 -27.13 -19.20 14.09
N SER A 710 -25.80 -19.26 14.00
CA SER A 710 -25.03 -19.24 12.74
C SER A 710 -24.56 -20.65 12.35
N THR A 711 -24.60 -20.98 11.06
CA THR A 711 -24.08 -22.25 10.53
C THR A 711 -22.61 -22.17 10.08
N THR A 712 -22.04 -20.96 10.02
CA THR A 712 -20.66 -20.70 9.57
C THR A 712 -19.87 -19.93 10.63
N GLY A 713 -18.63 -20.34 10.87
CA GLY A 713 -17.76 -19.74 11.88
C GLY A 713 -17.15 -18.40 11.45
N ASN A 714 -16.97 -17.49 12.39
CA ASN A 714 -16.22 -16.25 12.19
C ASN A 714 -14.76 -16.47 12.59
N TYR A 715 -13.82 -16.11 11.71
CA TYR A 715 -12.38 -16.21 11.95
C TYR A 715 -11.82 -14.90 12.49
N ILE A 716 -11.29 -14.91 13.71
CA ILE A 716 -10.98 -13.66 14.43
C ILE A 716 -9.50 -13.23 14.30
N GLY A 717 -8.58 -14.13 13.98
CA GLY A 717 -7.16 -13.80 13.79
C GLY A 717 -6.22 -15.00 13.86
N GLU A 718 -4.91 -14.79 13.65
CA GLU A 718 -3.84 -15.81 13.63
C GLU A 718 -2.57 -15.43 14.37
N GLY A 719 -1.87 -16.44 14.90
CA GLY A 719 -0.48 -16.35 15.33
C GLY A 719 -0.25 -16.19 16.83
N TRP A 720 -1.32 -16.01 17.61
CA TRP A 720 -1.25 -15.69 19.05
C TRP A 720 -2.29 -16.43 19.90
N ILE A 721 -3.05 -17.35 19.31
CA ILE A 721 -4.04 -18.21 19.99
C ILE A 721 -3.44 -19.60 20.20
N GLY A 722 -3.59 -20.17 21.39
CA GLY A 722 -3.11 -21.51 21.69
C GLY A 722 -3.75 -22.56 20.77
N ASN A 723 -2.93 -23.41 20.12
CA ASN A 723 -3.38 -24.36 19.11
C ASN A 723 -3.57 -25.79 19.62
N ILE A 724 -3.23 -26.10 20.87
CA ILE A 724 -3.33 -27.45 21.46
C ILE A 724 -4.74 -27.69 22.01
N SER A 725 -5.24 -26.77 22.82
CA SER A 725 -6.53 -26.93 23.50
C SER A 725 -7.20 -25.61 23.81
N ILE A 726 -8.52 -25.67 24.01
CA ILE A 726 -9.32 -24.59 24.57
C ILE A 726 -10.15 -25.13 25.74
N SER A 727 -10.08 -24.46 26.89
CA SER A 727 -10.75 -24.87 28.11
C SER A 727 -11.28 -23.67 28.89
N ARG A 728 -12.35 -23.88 29.66
CA ARG A 728 -12.91 -22.84 30.52
C ARG A 728 -12.42 -23.02 31.96
N VAL A 729 -11.98 -21.93 32.58
CA VAL A 729 -11.68 -21.88 34.02
C VAL A 729 -12.30 -20.59 34.59
N GLY A 730 -13.31 -20.74 35.46
CA GLY A 730 -14.06 -19.60 36.00
C GLY A 730 -14.72 -18.72 34.92
N ASN A 731 -14.32 -17.45 34.87
CA ASN A 731 -14.79 -16.44 33.90
C ASN A 731 -13.89 -16.30 32.67
N TYR A 732 -12.87 -17.16 32.52
CA TYR A 732 -11.92 -17.10 31.41
C TYR A 732 -12.00 -18.34 30.53
N LEU A 733 -11.69 -18.17 29.25
CA LEU A 733 -11.26 -19.27 28.37
C LEU A 733 -9.75 -19.21 28.24
N LEU A 734 -9.11 -20.35 28.42
CA LEU A 734 -7.68 -20.53 28.27
C LEU A 734 -7.45 -21.31 26.99
N THR A 735 -6.68 -20.74 26.07
CA THR A 735 -6.17 -21.44 24.89
C THR A 735 -4.71 -21.76 25.13
N VAL A 736 -4.32 -23.02 24.99
CA VAL A 736 -2.95 -23.47 25.29
C VAL A 736 -2.22 -23.77 23.99
N GLY A 737 -1.07 -23.15 23.79
CA GLY A 737 -0.13 -23.44 22.71
C GLY A 737 1.00 -24.33 23.19
N LYS A 738 1.95 -24.64 22.29
CA LYS A 738 3.10 -25.50 22.61
C LYS A 738 3.91 -25.02 23.82
N ASN A 739 4.06 -23.71 23.99
CA ASN A 739 4.91 -23.11 25.02
C ASN A 739 4.32 -21.78 25.53
N PHE A 740 3.00 -21.61 25.42
CA PHE A 740 2.33 -20.42 25.94
C PHE A 740 0.85 -20.67 26.24
N ILE A 741 0.26 -19.78 27.04
CA ILE A 741 -1.18 -19.72 27.30
C ILE A 741 -1.69 -18.36 26.84
N THR A 742 -2.86 -18.32 26.19
CA THR A 742 -3.59 -17.09 25.86
C THR A 742 -4.96 -17.11 26.53
N ILE A 743 -5.32 -15.99 27.16
CA ILE A 743 -6.48 -15.86 28.05
C ILE A 743 -7.57 -15.03 27.37
N ILE A 744 -8.82 -15.49 27.39
CA ILE A 744 -9.97 -14.78 26.83
C ILE A 744 -10.95 -14.50 27.96
N ASP A 745 -11.23 -13.21 28.17
CA ASP A 745 -12.21 -12.68 29.10
C ASP A 745 -13.61 -12.86 28.51
N ILE A 746 -14.38 -13.77 29.11
CA ILE A 746 -15.70 -14.14 28.64
C ILE A 746 -16.72 -13.00 28.83
N PRO A 747 -16.86 -12.38 30.03
CA PRO A 747 -17.77 -11.23 30.22
C PRO A 747 -17.55 -10.09 29.22
N GLU A 748 -16.29 -9.69 29.03
CA GLU A 748 -15.94 -8.56 28.16
C GLU A 748 -15.79 -8.95 26.68
N ARG A 749 -15.94 -10.24 26.36
CA ARG A 749 -15.69 -10.82 25.02
C ARG A 749 -14.39 -10.32 24.39
N ARG A 750 -13.33 -10.29 25.20
CA ARG A 750 -12.04 -9.67 24.90
C ARG A 750 -10.92 -10.68 25.10
N VAL A 751 -9.97 -10.74 24.18
CA VAL A 751 -8.76 -11.55 24.38
C VAL A 751 -7.74 -10.73 25.18
N LEU A 752 -7.36 -11.22 26.36
CA LEU A 752 -6.31 -10.66 27.19
C LEU A 752 -4.96 -11.16 26.66
N ARG A 753 -4.14 -10.28 26.07
CA ARG A 753 -2.79 -10.65 25.62
C ARG A 753 -1.81 -10.67 26.80
N ILE A 754 -1.94 -11.70 27.61
CA ILE A 754 -0.83 -12.22 28.40
C ILE A 754 -0.45 -13.54 27.72
N ILE A 755 0.62 -13.54 26.94
CA ILE A 755 1.28 -14.78 26.51
C ILE A 755 2.11 -15.20 27.72
N GLU A 756 1.53 -16.01 28.60
CA GLU A 756 2.33 -16.62 29.65
C GLU A 756 3.24 -17.65 29.01
N LYS A 757 4.50 -17.28 28.81
CA LYS A 757 5.51 -18.17 28.26
C LYS A 757 5.71 -19.34 29.23
N LEU A 758 5.60 -20.55 28.70
CA LEU A 758 5.91 -21.78 29.41
C LEU A 758 7.35 -22.18 29.05
N ASP A 759 8.12 -22.55 30.06
CA ASP A 759 9.50 -23.01 29.87
C ASP A 759 9.59 -24.42 29.26
N THR A 760 8.46 -25.10 29.13
CA THR A 760 8.39 -26.49 28.69
C THR A 760 7.32 -26.68 27.62
N GLU A 761 7.55 -27.65 26.75
CA GLU A 761 6.60 -28.04 25.72
C GLU A 761 5.41 -28.78 26.34
N VAL A 762 4.21 -28.28 26.06
CA VAL A 762 2.93 -28.88 26.48
C VAL A 762 2.53 -29.98 25.49
N LEU A 763 2.18 -31.15 26.03
CA LEU A 763 1.72 -32.32 25.29
C LEU A 763 0.20 -32.48 25.33
N SER A 764 -0.39 -32.24 26.51
CA SER A 764 -1.82 -32.39 26.77
C SER A 764 -2.21 -31.48 27.94
N THR A 765 -3.48 -31.13 28.04
CA THR A 765 -4.00 -30.25 29.08
C THR A 765 -5.33 -30.75 29.62
N GLU A 766 -5.64 -30.46 30.87
CA GLU A 766 -6.96 -30.66 31.45
C GLU A 766 -7.25 -29.59 32.51
N VAL A 767 -8.53 -29.36 32.80
CA VAL A 767 -8.95 -28.38 33.81
C VAL A 767 -9.81 -29.02 34.90
N ASP A 768 -9.69 -28.53 36.13
CA ASP A 768 -10.54 -28.90 37.28
C ASP A 768 -10.80 -27.67 38.15
N ASP A 769 -12.06 -27.25 38.22
CA ASP A 769 -12.54 -26.05 38.92
C ASP A 769 -11.75 -24.76 38.62
N GLU A 770 -10.71 -24.47 39.42
CA GLU A 770 -9.86 -23.29 39.32
C GLU A 770 -8.43 -23.61 38.88
N TYR A 771 -8.15 -24.86 38.52
CA TYR A 771 -6.81 -25.34 38.18
C TYR A 771 -6.70 -25.73 36.71
N LEU A 772 -5.57 -25.37 36.11
CA LEU A 772 -5.11 -25.82 34.81
C LEU A 772 -3.94 -26.80 35.00
N TYR A 773 -4.03 -27.96 34.39
CA TYR A 773 -2.99 -28.99 34.43
C TYR A 773 -2.36 -29.12 33.04
N LEU A 774 -1.04 -28.94 32.97
CA LEU A 774 -0.27 -29.05 31.74
C LEU A 774 0.65 -30.27 31.81
N VAL A 775 0.47 -31.22 30.91
CA VAL A 775 1.36 -32.38 30.79
C VAL A 775 2.55 -31.99 29.92
N THR A 776 3.75 -32.18 30.44
CA THR A 776 5.02 -31.89 29.75
C THR A 776 5.87 -33.16 29.70
N LYS A 777 6.97 -33.13 28.96
CA LYS A 777 7.96 -34.23 29.00
C LYS A 777 8.58 -34.44 30.39
N THR A 778 8.53 -33.43 31.26
CA THR A 778 9.19 -33.47 32.57
C THR A 778 8.25 -33.83 33.72
N GLY A 779 6.94 -33.94 33.47
CA GLY A 779 5.90 -34.15 34.48
C GLY A 779 4.70 -33.22 34.25
N ILE A 780 3.80 -33.15 35.23
CA ILE A 780 2.56 -32.39 35.13
C ILE A 780 2.70 -31.10 35.94
N LEU A 781 2.48 -29.96 35.29
CA LEU A 781 2.51 -28.65 35.95
C LEU A 781 1.08 -28.26 36.32
N LYS A 782 0.86 -27.95 37.60
CA LYS A 782 -0.41 -27.47 38.13
C LYS A 782 -0.35 -25.97 38.28
N TYR A 783 -1.27 -25.28 37.62
CA TYR A 783 -1.45 -23.84 37.71
C TYR A 783 -2.79 -23.50 38.34
N LYS A 784 -2.83 -22.46 39.17
CA LYS A 784 -4.03 -21.89 39.75
C LYS A 784 -4.45 -20.66 38.95
N VAL A 785 -5.70 -20.65 38.48
CA VAL A 785 -6.28 -19.52 37.77
C VAL A 785 -6.97 -18.63 38.79
N LYS A 786 -6.52 -17.39 38.93
CA LYS A 786 -7.14 -16.42 39.84
C LYS A 786 -8.58 -16.15 39.41
N LYS A 787 -9.50 -16.14 40.38
CA LYS A 787 -10.86 -15.65 40.18
C LYS A 787 -10.85 -14.17 40.55
N ASP A 788 -11.16 -13.30 39.59
CA ASP A 788 -11.56 -11.92 39.90
C ASP A 788 -12.88 -11.91 40.69
#